data_AF-A0AAP9DYR1-F1
#
_entry.id   AF-A0AAP9DYR1-F1
#
_cell.length_a   1.000
_cell.length_b   1.000
_cell.length_c   1.000
_cell.angle_alpha   90.00
_cell.angle_beta   90.00
_cell.angle_gamma   90.00
#
_symmetry.space_group_name_H-M   'P 1'
#
loop_
_entity.id
_entity.type
_entity.pdbx_description
1 polymer ?
#
loop_
_entity_poly.entity_id
_entity_poly.type
_entity_poly.pdbx_seq_one_letter_code
_entity_poly.pdbx_strand_id
1 'polypeptide(L)'
;MKPNEQGTASETDSKTQDAVNVVGYADRFSVQPGQALNFMIDTASSSYTASVVRICGGMPDPDHSPYLPTEPVPADCAGEYPGRRKTTAIGSYAELPLPEEWMQAGEFSLQMWVYPTLPQYEKAQTIWSAKSPDGSTGADVTLDQDGHVTFSLIGRCGHSVAVRSEAPLHGHEWHFVAVQYSVSREAALLFVSQQVGWRPDDGTQVSTAAAKLDYSQTVISSVLLAADSDSAAPGGVSRHYNGKIGNPRLFQHYFTEAQLYDLARGTQTEPDVARLIADYDFSDGISTTRLSDRSAGGHHGILRQGGTRAVTSHNWTGEQTDYRLAPEQYAAIHFHDNDIEDAGWEADITWRLPEDLRSGIYALKLEAEGSIDYIPFFVRPTQGTATAPVLFLAPTNTYLAYGNERLFKYAKEYLGEDYVLPVQDVYLDEHPEMGSSIYDLHNDGSGVQYSSRLRPLLNIRPHYRNWRAVRHFSADLYITGWLERRGQSHDIATDEDLHHEGAGLLSRYKVVITGSHPEYWTRPMMKALEQYLAEGGRLMYLGGNGFYWVTSLDPERPHLLEVRRGNAGSRSSDSPPGELFHSTTGEPGGIWRHFGYVPQRLVGVGVTALGGGSACGYRRLEDSFHPAAQFIFEGIGDDEIIGDFGYAAGGAAGDEIDRYDLTFGTPPHTLWLATSTGFDNHYQFVHEDQLNTAPGQGGCDNSLVRADMTYFDIHGGGAVFSVGSINWAGSLAWNDYDNNVARISDNVLKRLLTECDSSAALSAGAGAMET
;
A
#
# COMPACT_ATOMS: atom_id res chain seq x y z
N MET A 1 -12.91 -56.57 37.57
CA MET A 1 -11.84 -56.90 36.59
C MET A 1 -12.41 -56.59 35.21
N LYS A 2 -11.97 -55.60 34.44
CA LYS A 2 -10.89 -54.61 34.51
C LYS A 2 -11.47 -53.24 34.03
N PRO A 3 -10.90 -52.10 34.44
CA PRO A 3 -11.42 -50.76 34.14
C PRO A 3 -10.78 -50.12 32.89
N ASN A 4 -11.43 -49.05 32.44
CA ASN A 4 -11.04 -48.05 31.44
C ASN A 4 -9.53 -47.87 31.18
N GLU A 5 -9.17 -47.86 29.90
CA GLU A 5 -8.03 -47.09 29.38
C GLU A 5 -8.59 -46.02 28.43
N GLN A 6 -8.91 -44.86 28.98
CA GLN A 6 -8.90 -43.62 28.21
C GLN A 6 -7.43 -43.29 28.00
N GLY A 7 -6.95 -43.45 26.76
CA GLY A 7 -5.70 -42.84 26.33
C GLY A 7 -5.90 -41.33 26.38
N THR A 8 -5.29 -40.68 27.35
CA THR A 8 -5.04 -39.24 27.34
C THR A 8 -4.15 -38.95 26.14
N ALA A 9 -4.75 -38.50 25.04
CA ALA A 9 -4.02 -37.73 24.06
C ALA A 9 -3.47 -36.51 24.80
N SER A 10 -2.15 -36.40 24.85
CA SER A 10 -1.47 -35.27 25.43
C SER A 10 -1.91 -33.98 24.72
N GLU A 11 -2.46 -33.03 25.48
CA GLU A 11 -2.77 -31.65 25.08
C GLU A 11 -1.56 -30.83 24.57
N THR A 12 -0.42 -31.48 24.32
CA THR A 12 0.83 -30.87 23.85
C THR A 12 1.15 -31.14 22.38
N ASP A 13 0.44 -32.06 21.70
CA ASP A 13 0.75 -32.45 20.30
C ASP A 13 -0.19 -31.81 19.25
N SER A 14 -1.15 -30.96 19.64
CA SER A 14 -2.04 -30.26 18.68
C SER A 14 -1.72 -28.78 18.49
N LYS A 15 -0.65 -28.26 19.09
CA LYS A 15 -0.30 -26.83 19.02
C LYS A 15 0.73 -26.47 17.95
N THR A 16 1.34 -27.45 17.29
CA THR A 16 2.45 -27.22 16.34
C THR A 16 2.02 -27.13 14.88
N GLN A 17 0.75 -27.44 14.55
CA GLN A 17 0.25 -27.36 13.16
C GLN A 17 -0.32 -25.98 12.77
N ASP A 18 -0.58 -25.09 13.74
CA ASP A 18 -1.30 -23.82 13.51
C ASP A 18 -0.39 -22.57 13.49
N ALA A 19 0.92 -22.72 13.68
CA ALA A 19 1.85 -21.58 13.72
C ALA A 19 2.58 -21.40 12.37
N VAL A 20 2.66 -20.16 11.90
CA VAL A 20 3.41 -19.79 10.70
C VAL A 20 4.91 -19.92 10.99
N ASN A 21 5.57 -20.94 10.42
CA ASN A 21 6.99 -21.25 10.67
C ASN A 21 7.91 -20.98 9.47
N VAL A 22 7.34 -20.70 8.30
CA VAL A 22 8.07 -20.32 7.09
C VAL A 22 7.29 -19.23 6.37
N VAL A 23 7.97 -18.17 5.95
CA VAL A 23 7.40 -17.09 5.15
C VAL A 23 8.38 -16.63 4.09
N GLY A 24 7.87 -16.01 3.04
CA GLY A 24 8.74 -15.30 2.10
C GLY A 24 8.00 -14.34 1.19
N TYR A 25 8.76 -13.80 0.24
CA TYR A 25 8.28 -12.96 -0.84
C TYR A 25 9.11 -13.16 -2.11
N ALA A 26 8.61 -12.63 -3.23
CA ALA A 26 9.32 -12.57 -4.50
C ALA A 26 9.68 -11.12 -4.85
N ASP A 27 10.72 -10.91 -5.65
CA ASP A 27 11.18 -9.55 -6.05
C ASP A 27 10.17 -8.81 -6.97
N ARG A 28 9.25 -9.55 -7.60
CA ARG A 28 8.18 -9.02 -8.45
C ARG A 28 6.95 -9.94 -8.43
N PHE A 29 5.79 -9.36 -8.73
CA PHE A 29 4.57 -10.14 -8.93
C PHE A 29 4.44 -10.70 -10.34
N SER A 30 4.67 -9.88 -11.37
CA SER A 30 4.50 -10.28 -12.77
C SER A 30 5.83 -10.67 -13.43
N VAL A 31 5.83 -11.77 -14.17
CA VAL A 31 7.02 -12.32 -14.82
C VAL A 31 6.66 -12.97 -16.16
N GLN A 32 7.55 -12.86 -17.15
CA GLN A 32 7.40 -13.50 -18.46
C GLN A 32 8.16 -14.84 -18.50
N PRO A 33 7.75 -15.79 -19.37
CA PRO A 33 8.56 -16.95 -19.71
C PRO A 33 10.01 -16.59 -20.04
N GLY A 34 10.96 -17.43 -19.62
CA GLY A 34 12.38 -17.19 -19.80
C GLY A 34 13.02 -16.17 -18.84
N GLN A 35 12.25 -15.38 -18.10
CA GLN A 35 12.80 -14.45 -17.10
C GLN A 35 13.15 -15.16 -15.78
N ALA A 36 14.01 -14.52 -14.97
CA ALA A 36 14.35 -15.00 -13.64
C ALA A 36 13.49 -14.28 -12.57
N LEU A 37 13.10 -15.05 -11.55
CA LEU A 37 12.36 -14.59 -10.38
C LEU A 37 13.17 -14.97 -9.13
N ASN A 38 13.31 -14.03 -8.20
CA ASN A 38 14.03 -14.26 -6.94
C ASN A 38 13.04 -14.40 -5.79
N PHE A 39 13.32 -15.33 -4.88
CA PHE A 39 12.54 -15.57 -3.67
C PHE A 39 13.42 -15.44 -2.43
N MET A 40 12.90 -14.71 -1.44
CA MET A 40 13.53 -14.44 -0.15
C MET A 40 12.70 -15.14 0.94
N ILE A 41 13.34 -16.01 1.73
CA ILE A 41 12.62 -16.94 2.61
C ILE A 41 13.17 -16.89 4.04
N ASP A 42 12.30 -16.61 5.01
CA ASP A 42 12.60 -16.66 6.45
C ASP A 42 11.97 -17.90 7.08
N THR A 43 12.75 -18.62 7.89
CA THR A 43 12.23 -19.71 8.72
C THR A 43 13.14 -19.97 9.92
N ALA A 44 12.54 -20.37 11.04
CA ALA A 44 13.27 -20.88 12.21
C ALA A 44 13.69 -22.35 12.06
N SER A 45 13.06 -23.10 11.16
CA SER A 45 13.35 -24.51 10.92
C SER A 45 14.74 -24.69 10.30
N SER A 46 15.36 -25.85 10.50
CA SER A 46 16.72 -26.12 10.00
C SER A 46 16.78 -26.35 8.48
N SER A 47 15.69 -26.81 7.88
CA SER A 47 15.48 -26.90 6.44
C SER A 47 14.01 -26.67 6.08
N TYR A 48 13.77 -26.39 4.81
CA TYR A 48 12.44 -26.32 4.23
C TYR A 48 12.47 -26.93 2.82
N THR A 49 11.31 -27.38 2.35
CA THR A 49 11.15 -27.82 0.96
C THR A 49 10.45 -26.74 0.15
N ALA A 50 10.88 -26.58 -1.10
CA ALA A 50 10.27 -25.67 -2.05
C ALA A 50 9.82 -26.45 -3.29
N SER A 51 8.63 -26.12 -3.80
CA SER A 51 8.10 -26.63 -5.06
C SER A 51 7.28 -25.56 -5.77
N VAL A 52 7.07 -25.68 -7.07
CA VAL A 52 6.26 -24.74 -7.84
C VAL A 52 4.91 -25.37 -8.15
N VAL A 53 3.84 -24.59 -7.96
CA VAL A 53 2.48 -24.99 -8.29
C VAL A 53 1.79 -23.93 -9.13
N ARG A 54 0.89 -24.37 -10.01
CA ARG A 54 -0.09 -23.51 -10.68
C ARG A 54 -1.37 -23.52 -9.85
N ILE A 55 -1.88 -22.35 -9.51
CA ILE A 55 -3.13 -22.19 -8.76
C ILE A 55 -4.29 -22.23 -9.76
N CYS A 56 -5.24 -23.13 -9.53
CA CYS A 56 -6.31 -23.46 -10.48
C CYS A 56 -7.70 -23.02 -10.01
N GLY A 57 -7.78 -22.34 -8.87
CA GLY A 57 -9.03 -21.83 -8.30
C GLY A 57 -8.90 -21.49 -6.82
N GLY A 58 -9.93 -20.85 -6.27
CA GLY A 58 -10.04 -20.57 -4.83
C GLY A 58 -10.42 -21.81 -4.02
N MET A 59 -10.33 -21.71 -2.69
CA MET A 59 -10.71 -22.80 -1.78
C MET A 59 -12.24 -23.05 -1.83
N PRO A 60 -12.73 -24.26 -2.17
CA PRO A 60 -14.17 -24.54 -2.27
C PRO A 60 -14.95 -24.53 -0.95
N ASP A 61 -14.26 -24.59 0.17
CA ASP A 61 -14.85 -24.48 1.51
C ASP A 61 -13.81 -23.79 2.42
N PRO A 62 -13.67 -22.45 2.29
CA PRO A 62 -12.59 -21.70 2.91
C PRO A 62 -12.68 -21.68 4.45
N ASP A 63 -13.83 -22.04 5.03
CA ASP A 63 -14.05 -22.07 6.47
C ASP A 63 -13.75 -23.44 7.10
N HIS A 64 -13.80 -24.52 6.31
CA HIS A 64 -13.71 -25.89 6.86
C HIS A 64 -12.74 -26.81 6.12
N SER A 65 -12.23 -26.42 4.95
CA SER A 65 -11.35 -27.24 4.13
C SER A 65 -10.05 -26.51 3.79
N PRO A 66 -8.87 -27.11 4.05
CA PRO A 66 -7.59 -26.57 3.62
C PRO A 66 -7.30 -26.87 2.14
N TYR A 67 -8.25 -27.43 1.39
CA TYR A 67 -8.02 -27.84 0.00
C TYR A 67 -7.95 -26.63 -0.94
N LEU A 68 -6.73 -26.36 -1.42
CA LEU A 68 -6.47 -25.42 -2.50
C LEU A 68 -6.30 -26.18 -3.83
N PRO A 69 -7.10 -25.87 -4.87
CA PRO A 69 -6.92 -26.46 -6.20
C PRO A 69 -5.59 -26.03 -6.84
N THR A 70 -4.63 -26.94 -6.91
CA THR A 70 -3.31 -26.69 -7.51
C THR A 70 -2.85 -27.82 -8.43
N GLU A 71 -2.06 -27.48 -9.44
CA GLU A 71 -1.32 -28.42 -10.28
C GLU A 71 0.19 -28.29 -10.02
N PRO A 72 0.92 -29.39 -9.77
CA PRO A 72 2.38 -29.35 -9.66
C PRO A 72 3.03 -28.92 -10.98
N VAL A 73 4.05 -28.07 -10.89
CA VAL A 73 4.83 -27.58 -12.03
C VAL A 73 6.26 -28.09 -11.87
N PRO A 74 6.77 -28.92 -12.79
CA PRO A 74 8.18 -29.28 -12.79
C PRO A 74 9.05 -28.02 -12.85
N ALA A 75 9.90 -27.85 -11.84
CA ALA A 75 10.77 -26.69 -11.72
C ALA A 75 12.13 -27.11 -11.18
N ASP A 76 13.17 -26.60 -11.82
CA ASP A 76 14.58 -26.84 -11.51
C ASP A 76 14.96 -26.30 -10.13
N CYS A 77 14.16 -25.38 -9.59
CA CYS A 77 14.28 -24.84 -8.24
C CYS A 77 13.52 -25.65 -7.18
N ALA A 78 12.89 -26.77 -7.54
CA ALA A 78 12.23 -27.62 -6.55
C ALA A 78 13.27 -28.45 -5.79
N GLY A 79 13.20 -28.46 -4.47
CA GLY A 79 14.18 -29.17 -3.65
C GLY A 79 14.11 -28.83 -2.16
N GLU A 80 15.06 -29.34 -1.40
CA GLU A 80 15.26 -29.01 0.01
C GLU A 80 16.36 -27.95 0.14
N TYR A 81 16.11 -26.96 0.99
CA TYR A 81 16.96 -25.79 1.20
C TYR A 81 17.27 -25.63 2.69
N PRO A 82 18.47 -25.09 3.04
CA PRO A 82 18.79 -24.77 4.43
C PRO A 82 17.91 -23.63 4.93
N GLY A 83 17.28 -23.83 6.09
CA GLY A 83 16.49 -22.80 6.75
C GLY A 83 17.38 -21.78 7.45
N ARG A 84 17.00 -20.50 7.36
CA ARG A 84 17.74 -19.38 7.93
C ARG A 84 16.74 -18.34 8.44
N ARG A 85 17.00 -17.85 9.67
CA ARG A 85 16.30 -16.66 10.18
C ARG A 85 16.85 -15.41 9.50
N LYS A 86 15.96 -14.57 9.02
CA LYS A 86 16.25 -13.25 8.46
C LYS A 86 15.75 -12.17 9.41
N THR A 87 16.50 -11.08 9.42
CA THR A 87 16.14 -9.87 10.14
C THR A 87 15.64 -8.85 9.15
N THR A 88 14.51 -8.21 9.46
CA THR A 88 13.86 -7.23 8.58
C THR A 88 14.34 -5.83 8.93
N ALA A 89 14.86 -5.10 7.95
CA ALA A 89 15.19 -3.69 8.11
C ALA A 89 13.89 -2.86 8.07
N ILE A 90 13.65 -2.08 9.13
CA ILE A 90 12.50 -1.17 9.25
C ILE A 90 12.97 0.19 9.76
N GLY A 91 12.09 1.19 9.64
CA GLY A 91 12.30 2.55 10.07
C GLY A 91 12.97 3.39 8.99
N SER A 92 12.36 4.53 8.67
CA SER A 92 12.90 5.47 7.69
C SER A 92 14.02 6.32 8.29
N TYR A 93 15.02 6.61 7.46
CA TYR A 93 16.18 7.40 7.84
C TYR A 93 16.88 7.95 6.59
N ALA A 94 17.85 8.84 6.78
CA ALA A 94 18.67 9.33 5.67
C ALA A 94 20.17 9.15 5.92
N GLU A 95 20.90 8.80 4.86
CA GLU A 95 22.36 8.71 4.83
C GLU A 95 22.96 9.98 4.20
N LEU A 96 23.91 10.61 4.88
CA LEU A 96 24.55 11.85 4.45
C LEU A 96 26.05 11.62 4.20
N PRO A 97 26.55 11.59 2.94
CA PRO A 97 27.94 11.24 2.63
C PRO A 97 28.89 12.44 2.79
N LEU A 98 29.07 12.89 4.02
CA LEU A 98 29.96 13.99 4.37
C LEU A 98 31.45 13.58 4.33
N PRO A 99 32.40 14.52 4.14
CA PRO A 99 33.84 14.23 4.14
C PRO A 99 34.31 13.59 5.45
N GLU A 100 34.97 12.44 5.44
CA GLU A 100 35.23 11.65 6.66
C GLU A 100 36.00 12.39 7.77
N GLU A 101 36.86 13.35 7.41
CA GLU A 101 37.70 14.12 8.33
C GLU A 101 37.10 15.45 8.82
N TRP A 102 35.83 15.76 8.50
CA TRP A 102 35.24 17.08 8.77
C TRP A 102 35.27 17.53 10.25
N MET A 103 35.23 16.57 11.19
CA MET A 103 35.34 16.86 12.62
C MET A 103 36.77 17.17 13.10
N GLN A 104 37.82 16.84 12.33
CA GLN A 104 39.22 17.02 12.73
C GLN A 104 39.61 18.48 12.92
N ALA A 105 38.89 19.42 12.30
CA ALA A 105 39.08 20.85 12.49
C ALA A 105 38.70 21.33 13.91
N GLY A 106 37.99 20.52 14.69
CA GLY A 106 37.68 20.80 16.10
C GLY A 106 36.68 21.93 16.32
N GLU A 107 35.98 22.39 15.29
CA GLU A 107 34.93 23.41 15.38
C GLU A 107 33.84 23.17 14.34
N PHE A 108 32.58 23.05 14.75
CA PHE A 108 31.45 22.90 13.82
C PHE A 108 30.11 23.33 14.42
N SER A 109 29.13 23.52 13.55
CA SER A 109 27.72 23.73 13.92
C SER A 109 26.78 22.98 12.99
N LEU A 110 25.72 22.40 13.55
CA LEU A 110 24.60 21.80 12.83
C LEU A 110 23.32 22.56 13.18
N GLN A 111 22.47 22.86 12.20
CA GLN A 111 21.09 23.29 12.43
C GLN A 111 20.11 22.40 11.69
N MET A 112 18.86 22.37 12.16
CA MET A 112 17.71 21.79 11.48
C MET A 112 16.41 22.26 12.11
N TRP A 113 15.33 22.14 11.36
CA TRP A 113 13.97 22.19 11.89
C TRP A 113 13.50 20.78 12.23
N VAL A 114 12.87 20.63 13.40
CA VAL A 114 12.42 19.36 13.96
C VAL A 114 10.98 19.49 14.40
N TYR A 115 10.13 18.53 14.03
CA TYR A 115 8.73 18.44 14.42
C TYR A 115 8.49 17.04 15.01
N PRO A 116 8.60 16.85 16.34
CA PRO A 116 8.44 15.54 16.94
C PRO A 116 6.97 15.16 17.01
N THR A 117 6.60 13.97 16.54
CA THR A 117 5.23 13.45 16.68
C THR A 117 5.09 12.56 17.92
N LEU A 118 6.16 11.87 18.31
CA LEU A 118 6.25 11.13 19.58
C LEU A 118 7.39 11.67 20.45
N PRO A 119 7.27 12.88 21.03
CA PRO A 119 8.35 13.43 21.85
C PRO A 119 8.61 12.59 23.11
N GLN A 120 7.55 12.09 23.75
CA GLN A 120 7.65 11.14 24.86
C GLN A 120 7.29 9.75 24.33
N TYR A 121 8.30 8.89 24.24
CA TYR A 121 8.17 7.57 23.65
C TYR A 121 8.98 6.56 24.45
N GLU A 122 8.54 5.30 24.48
CA GLU A 122 9.21 4.26 25.26
C GLU A 122 10.63 3.96 24.76
N LYS A 123 10.93 4.28 23.49
CA LYS A 123 12.24 4.13 22.87
C LYS A 123 12.94 5.48 22.78
N ALA A 124 14.24 5.51 23.09
CA ALA A 124 15.08 6.67 22.78
C ALA A 124 15.21 6.82 21.25
N GLN A 125 15.24 8.07 20.79
CA GLN A 125 15.23 8.40 19.36
C GLN A 125 16.45 9.24 18.99
N THR A 126 16.90 9.13 17.75
CA THR A 126 18.06 9.86 17.23
C THR A 126 17.61 10.75 16.07
N ILE A 127 17.73 12.07 16.25
CA ILE A 127 17.40 13.05 15.21
C ILE A 127 18.57 13.13 14.20
N TRP A 128 19.80 13.12 14.70
CA TRP A 128 21.02 13.12 13.88
C TRP A 128 22.15 12.40 14.59
N SER A 129 23.02 11.72 13.84
CA SER A 129 24.22 11.08 14.35
C SER A 129 25.38 11.20 13.36
N ALA A 130 26.61 11.29 13.88
CA ALA A 130 27.84 11.22 13.12
C ALA A 130 28.89 10.43 13.92
N LYS A 131 29.25 9.23 13.45
CA LYS A 131 30.07 8.27 14.23
C LYS A 131 31.23 7.68 13.46
N SER A 132 32.31 7.38 14.18
CA SER A 132 33.39 6.53 13.70
C SER A 132 32.91 5.09 13.49
N PRO A 133 33.65 4.25 12.72
CA PRO A 133 33.23 2.87 12.44
C PRO A 133 32.92 2.02 13.67
N ASP A 134 33.60 2.29 14.78
CA ASP A 134 33.47 1.58 16.06
C ASP A 134 32.60 2.36 17.09
N GLY A 135 32.03 3.50 16.70
CA GLY A 135 31.27 4.39 17.57
C GLY A 135 32.07 5.02 18.73
N SER A 136 33.41 4.87 18.74
CA SER A 136 34.27 5.35 19.83
C SER A 136 34.48 6.86 19.82
N THR A 137 34.19 7.53 18.69
CA THR A 137 34.21 8.98 18.55
C THR A 137 33.06 9.45 17.66
N GLY A 138 32.59 10.67 17.89
CA GLY A 138 31.51 11.24 17.10
C GLY A 138 30.68 12.27 17.85
N ALA A 139 29.46 12.46 17.35
CA ALA A 139 28.43 13.31 17.94
C ALA A 139 27.03 12.78 17.60
N ASP A 140 26.05 13.09 18.45
CA ASP A 140 24.64 12.82 18.16
C ASP A 140 23.70 13.89 18.75
N VAL A 141 22.52 13.99 18.15
CA VAL A 141 21.38 14.73 18.67
C VAL A 141 20.25 13.73 18.86
N THR A 142 19.88 13.49 20.11
CA THR A 142 18.90 12.48 20.52
C THR A 142 17.73 13.10 21.24
N LEU A 143 16.61 12.37 21.28
CA LEU A 143 15.43 12.67 22.08
C LEU A 143 15.29 11.55 23.12
N ASP A 144 15.35 11.90 24.40
CA ASP A 144 15.17 10.94 25.48
C ASP A 144 13.69 10.60 25.72
N GLN A 145 13.42 9.63 26.60
CA GLN A 145 12.07 9.14 26.89
C GLN A 145 11.16 10.21 27.52
N ASP A 146 11.74 11.25 28.14
CA ASP A 146 11.01 12.37 28.72
C ASP A 146 10.76 13.51 27.71
N GLY A 147 11.28 13.37 26.48
CA GLY A 147 11.13 14.31 25.39
C GLY A 147 12.16 15.44 25.36
N HIS A 148 13.28 15.31 26.08
CA HIS A 148 14.35 16.29 26.01
C HIS A 148 15.35 15.98 24.91
N VAL A 149 15.68 17.01 24.12
CA VAL A 149 16.81 16.94 23.18
C VAL A 149 18.12 16.95 23.94
N THR A 150 19.03 16.08 23.55
CA THR A 150 20.40 16.00 24.06
C THR A 150 21.40 16.02 22.91
N PHE A 151 22.38 16.91 22.99
CA PHE A 151 23.55 16.93 22.12
C PHE A 151 24.71 16.22 22.83
N SER A 152 25.13 15.07 22.32
CA SER A 152 26.25 14.31 22.86
C SER A 152 27.47 14.40 21.94
N LEU A 153 28.65 14.45 22.53
CA LEU A 153 29.93 14.45 21.85
C LEU A 153 30.85 13.43 22.51
N ILE A 154 31.51 12.61 21.69
CA ILE A 154 32.50 11.63 22.13
C ILE A 154 33.81 11.91 21.41
N GLY A 155 34.81 12.37 22.17
CA GLY A 155 36.17 12.56 21.68
C GLY A 155 37.03 11.33 21.89
N ARG A 156 38.26 11.39 21.37
CA ARG A 156 39.25 10.33 21.60
C ARG A 156 39.54 10.13 23.09
N CYS A 157 40.04 8.94 23.40
CA CYS A 157 40.37 8.51 24.77
C CYS A 157 39.18 8.42 25.73
N GLY A 158 37.94 8.36 25.21
CA GLY A 158 36.73 8.13 26.00
C GLY A 158 36.20 9.35 26.75
N HIS A 159 36.71 10.56 26.44
CA HIS A 159 36.12 11.78 26.97
C HIS A 159 34.81 12.09 26.23
N SER A 160 33.74 12.34 26.96
CA SER A 160 32.45 12.73 26.40
C SER A 160 31.84 13.91 27.13
N VAL A 161 30.99 14.65 26.43
CA VAL A 161 30.13 15.69 27.00
C VAL A 161 28.73 15.51 26.44
N ALA A 162 27.72 15.80 27.26
CA ALA A 162 26.33 15.84 26.84
C ALA A 162 25.70 17.17 27.31
N VAL A 163 24.95 17.80 26.43
CA VAL A 163 24.22 19.04 26.69
C VAL A 163 22.74 18.77 26.45
N ARG A 164 21.95 18.83 27.52
CA ARG A 164 20.50 18.54 27.48
C ARG A 164 19.70 19.83 27.53
N SER A 165 18.58 19.85 26.81
CA SER A 165 17.59 20.93 26.84
C SER A 165 16.98 21.08 28.23
N GLU A 166 16.63 22.32 28.61
CA GLU A 166 16.03 22.63 29.91
C GLU A 166 14.58 22.15 29.99
N ALA A 167 13.86 22.21 28.88
CA ALA A 167 12.47 21.78 28.74
C ALA A 167 12.31 20.75 27.60
N PRO A 168 11.38 19.79 27.72
CA PRO A 168 11.11 18.84 26.66
C PRO A 168 10.52 19.53 25.43
N LEU A 169 10.68 18.93 24.25
CA LEU A 169 10.04 19.43 23.04
C LEU A 169 8.53 19.17 23.10
N HIS A 170 7.78 20.11 22.54
CA HIS A 170 6.35 19.95 22.35
C HIS A 170 6.06 19.07 21.14
N GLY A 171 5.16 18.10 21.31
CA GLY A 171 4.71 17.25 20.21
C GLY A 171 3.89 18.05 19.21
N HIS A 172 4.01 17.71 17.93
CA HIS A 172 3.29 18.34 16.83
C HIS A 172 3.53 19.86 16.69
N GLU A 173 4.74 20.32 17.03
CA GLU A 173 5.16 21.71 16.85
C GLU A 173 6.57 21.79 16.27
N TRP A 174 6.83 22.83 15.47
CA TRP A 174 8.15 23.05 14.87
C TRP A 174 9.12 23.64 15.89
N HIS A 175 10.33 23.09 15.92
CA HIS A 175 11.44 23.55 16.74
C HIS A 175 12.66 23.74 15.86
N PHE A 176 13.30 24.89 15.96
CA PHE A 176 14.63 25.10 15.41
C PHE A 176 15.66 24.57 16.41
N VAL A 177 16.44 23.56 16.01
CA VAL A 177 17.49 22.95 16.83
C VAL A 177 18.83 23.25 16.19
N ALA A 178 19.74 23.84 16.96
CA ALA A 178 21.12 24.03 16.55
C ALA A 178 22.09 23.53 17.63
N VAL A 179 23.13 22.81 17.21
CA VAL A 179 24.18 22.29 18.10
C VAL A 179 25.54 22.71 17.60
N GLN A 180 26.45 23.06 18.51
CA GLN A 180 27.76 23.60 18.16
C GLN A 180 28.86 23.11 19.10
N TYR A 181 30.05 22.92 18.56
CA TYR A 181 31.25 22.58 19.32
C TYR A 181 32.45 23.41 18.85
N SER A 182 33.31 23.86 19.76
CA SER A 182 34.60 24.46 19.43
C SER A 182 35.66 24.16 20.48
N VAL A 183 36.74 23.48 20.07
CA VAL A 183 37.90 23.18 20.90
C VAL A 183 38.62 24.45 21.36
N SER A 184 38.63 25.49 20.53
CA SER A 184 39.30 26.76 20.83
C SER A 184 38.56 27.58 21.88
N ARG A 185 37.22 27.45 21.90
CA ARG A 185 36.34 28.10 22.88
C ARG A 185 36.07 27.23 24.10
N GLU A 186 36.51 25.98 24.07
CA GLU A 186 36.25 24.95 25.09
C GLU A 186 34.76 24.82 25.44
N ALA A 187 33.89 24.81 24.42
CA ALA A 187 32.44 24.88 24.60
C ALA A 187 31.67 23.93 23.67
N ALA A 188 30.63 23.32 24.22
CA ALA A 188 29.52 22.66 23.51
C ALA A 188 28.21 23.40 23.82
N LEU A 189 27.36 23.60 22.82
CA LEU A 189 26.12 24.37 22.92
C LEU A 189 24.97 23.64 22.23
N LEU A 190 23.81 23.65 22.88
CA LEU A 190 22.51 23.26 22.34
C LEU A 190 21.58 24.47 22.40
N PHE A 191 21.06 24.87 21.25
CA PHE A 191 20.08 25.93 21.07
C PHE A 191 18.78 25.31 20.55
N VAL A 192 17.68 25.57 21.24
CA VAL A 192 16.35 25.12 20.85
C VAL A 192 15.41 26.32 20.88
N SER A 193 14.74 26.60 19.76
CA SER A 193 13.71 27.64 19.69
C SER A 193 12.42 27.04 19.14
N GLN A 194 11.35 27.13 19.93
CA GLN A 194 10.03 26.66 19.54
C GLN A 194 9.32 27.67 18.62
N GLN A 195 8.54 27.17 17.66
CA GLN A 195 7.66 27.98 16.82
C GLN A 195 6.21 27.63 17.13
N VAL A 196 5.49 28.53 17.81
CA VAL A 196 4.11 28.30 18.28
C VAL A 196 3.09 29.04 17.40
N GLY A 197 2.51 28.36 16.42
CA GLY A 197 1.36 28.88 15.65
C GLY A 197 1.59 30.27 15.01
N TRP A 198 0.56 31.15 15.06
CA TRP A 198 0.56 32.47 14.39
C TRP A 198 1.32 33.59 15.14
N ARG A 199 1.99 33.28 16.24
CA ARG A 199 2.83 34.24 16.98
C ARG A 199 4.21 33.62 17.19
N PRO A 200 5.32 34.36 17.02
CA PRO A 200 6.56 33.92 17.64
C PRO A 200 6.33 33.91 19.15
N ASP A 201 6.30 32.73 19.76
CA ASP A 201 6.49 32.61 21.20
C ASP A 201 8.00 32.47 21.43
N ASP A 202 8.56 33.29 22.31
CA ASP A 202 9.99 33.44 22.56
C ASP A 202 10.52 32.31 23.48
N GLY A 203 10.03 31.09 23.27
CA GLY A 203 10.45 29.87 23.97
C GLY A 203 11.82 29.39 23.49
N THR A 204 12.85 30.23 23.65
CA THR A 204 14.23 29.86 23.33
C THR A 204 14.96 29.39 24.57
N GLN A 205 15.57 28.21 24.45
CA GLN A 205 16.43 27.62 25.46
C GLN A 205 17.85 27.49 24.89
N VAL A 206 18.83 27.90 25.70
CA VAL A 206 20.25 27.80 25.38
C VAL A 206 20.96 27.06 26.51
N SER A 207 21.32 25.81 26.24
CA SER A 207 22.09 24.97 27.16
C SER A 207 23.54 24.94 26.71
N THR A 208 24.49 25.03 27.65
CA THR A 208 25.93 24.98 27.36
C THR A 208 26.68 24.09 28.34
N ALA A 209 27.75 23.46 27.87
CA ALA A 209 28.72 22.79 28.72
C ALA A 209 30.15 23.15 28.30
N ALA A 210 31.05 23.24 29.30
CA ALA A 210 32.48 23.32 29.02
C ALA A 210 32.95 21.98 28.44
N ALA A 211 33.64 22.03 27.30
CA ALA A 211 34.02 20.84 26.55
C ALA A 211 35.35 21.05 25.83
N LYS A 212 36.32 20.17 26.09
CA LYS A 212 37.60 20.13 25.38
C LYS A 212 37.89 18.70 24.95
N LEU A 213 37.41 18.36 23.77
CA LEU A 213 37.52 17.03 23.18
C LEU A 213 38.55 17.03 22.05
N ASP A 214 39.29 15.93 21.96
CA ASP A 214 40.24 15.69 20.88
C ASP A 214 39.57 14.89 19.76
N TYR A 215 39.43 15.53 18.59
CA TYR A 215 38.97 14.93 17.34
C TYR A 215 40.11 14.77 16.31
N SER A 216 41.37 14.98 16.72
CA SER A 216 42.50 14.80 15.81
C SER A 216 42.55 13.35 15.31
N GLN A 217 42.71 13.17 13.99
CA GLN A 217 42.71 11.85 13.35
C GLN A 217 41.37 11.08 13.46
N THR A 218 40.28 11.71 13.91
CA THR A 218 38.95 11.10 13.87
C THR A 218 38.50 10.95 12.42
N VAL A 219 37.96 9.77 12.09
CA VAL A 219 37.36 9.43 10.80
C VAL A 219 35.90 9.09 11.08
N ILE A 220 34.99 9.88 10.50
CA ILE A 220 33.55 9.65 10.56
C ILE A 220 33.15 8.84 9.34
N SER A 221 32.54 7.68 9.56
CA SER A 221 32.13 6.76 8.48
C SER A 221 30.61 6.67 8.31
N SER A 222 29.85 7.18 9.27
CA SER A 222 28.38 7.18 9.22
C SER A 222 27.87 8.52 9.70
N VAL A 223 27.07 9.18 8.85
CA VAL A 223 26.29 10.37 9.24
C VAL A 223 24.85 10.12 8.82
N LEU A 224 23.94 10.12 9.79
CA LEU A 224 22.55 9.76 9.59
C LEU A 224 21.61 10.85 10.11
N LEU A 225 20.44 10.98 9.48
CA LEU A 225 19.27 11.63 10.07
C LEU A 225 18.23 10.58 10.44
N ALA A 226 17.49 10.87 11.50
CA ALA A 226 16.37 10.08 12.00
C ALA A 226 16.72 8.63 12.41
N ALA A 227 18.01 8.31 12.61
CA ALA A 227 18.48 7.03 13.14
C ALA A 227 19.91 7.16 13.69
N ASP A 228 20.35 6.11 14.39
CA ASP A 228 21.73 5.91 14.79
C ASP A 228 22.34 4.67 14.12
N SER A 229 23.64 4.69 13.87
CA SER A 229 24.36 3.52 13.36
C SER A 229 24.46 2.44 14.43
N ASP A 230 24.05 1.22 14.09
CA ASP A 230 24.07 0.06 15.00
C ASP A 230 24.31 -1.23 14.21
N SER A 231 25.55 -1.72 14.20
CA SER A 231 25.93 -2.91 13.43
C SER A 231 25.23 -4.20 13.90
N ALA A 232 24.64 -4.21 15.09
CA ALA A 232 23.89 -5.35 15.61
C ALA A 232 22.40 -5.30 15.21
N ALA A 233 21.90 -4.14 14.79
CA ALA A 233 20.52 -3.96 14.39
C ALA A 233 20.28 -4.40 12.93
N PRO A 234 19.06 -4.87 12.60
CA PRO A 234 18.66 -5.11 11.22
C PRO A 234 18.87 -3.85 10.36
N GLY A 235 19.46 -3.98 9.17
CA GLY A 235 19.78 -2.83 8.33
C GLY A 235 20.93 -1.94 8.82
N GLY A 236 21.58 -2.28 9.94
CA GLY A 236 22.72 -1.54 10.48
C GLY A 236 22.37 -0.22 11.18
N VAL A 237 21.09 0.01 11.49
CA VAL A 237 20.59 1.23 12.13
C VAL A 237 19.57 0.95 13.22
N SER A 238 19.48 1.82 14.22
CA SER A 238 18.49 1.73 15.29
C SER A 238 18.10 3.11 15.84
N ARG A 239 17.21 3.14 16.84
CA ARG A 239 16.73 4.37 17.51
C ARG A 239 16.16 5.40 16.54
N HIS A 240 15.25 4.93 15.68
CA HIS A 240 14.59 5.75 14.69
C HIS A 240 13.80 6.90 15.34
N TYR A 241 13.73 8.02 14.64
CA TYR A 241 12.98 9.21 15.06
C TYR A 241 11.59 9.24 14.40
N ASN A 242 10.58 9.57 15.19
CA ASN A 242 9.21 9.80 14.72
C ASN A 242 8.92 11.30 14.67
N GLY A 243 8.78 11.81 13.45
CA GLY A 243 8.48 13.21 13.21
C GLY A 243 9.17 13.78 11.97
N LYS A 244 8.93 15.07 11.70
CA LYS A 244 9.48 15.72 10.50
C LYS A 244 10.84 16.36 10.79
N ILE A 245 11.73 16.31 9.80
CA ILE A 245 12.99 17.07 9.80
C ILE A 245 13.04 17.91 8.53
N GLY A 246 13.41 19.19 8.65
CA GLY A 246 13.54 20.13 7.55
C GLY A 246 14.85 20.93 7.60
N ASN A 247 15.36 21.30 6.43
CA ASN A 247 16.52 22.17 6.23
C ASN A 247 17.77 21.86 7.10
N PRO A 248 18.29 20.62 7.14
CA PRO A 248 19.51 20.33 7.88
C PRO A 248 20.74 20.95 7.20
N ARG A 249 21.54 21.69 7.96
CA ARG A 249 22.75 22.37 7.48
C ARG A 249 23.91 22.19 8.43
N LEU A 250 25.08 21.89 7.89
CA LEU A 250 26.31 21.71 8.64
C LEU A 250 27.35 22.75 8.22
N PHE A 251 28.01 23.37 9.21
CA PHE A 251 28.99 24.44 9.02
C PHE A 251 30.31 24.09 9.71
N GLN A 252 31.42 24.48 9.08
CA GLN A 252 32.73 24.51 9.71
C GLN A 252 32.95 25.82 10.47
N HIS A 253 32.05 26.14 11.42
CA HIS A 253 32.10 27.38 12.17
C HIS A 253 31.31 27.30 13.48
N TYR A 254 31.73 28.06 14.51
CA TYR A 254 30.96 28.31 15.73
C TYR A 254 30.29 29.70 15.70
N PHE A 255 28.97 29.75 15.83
CA PHE A 255 28.22 31.01 15.76
C PHE A 255 28.00 31.65 17.13
N THR A 256 27.76 32.96 17.12
CA THR A 256 27.23 33.65 18.31
C THR A 256 25.74 33.37 18.48
N GLU A 257 25.21 33.57 19.70
CA GLU A 257 23.78 33.41 19.96
C GLU A 257 22.90 34.30 19.07
N ALA A 258 23.31 35.56 18.83
CA ALA A 258 22.61 36.47 17.91
C ALA A 258 22.51 35.89 16.48
N GLN A 259 23.59 35.29 16.00
CA GLN A 259 23.59 34.62 14.69
C GLN A 259 22.73 33.36 14.68
N LEU A 260 22.62 32.63 15.79
CA LEU A 260 21.69 31.50 15.91
C LEU A 260 20.23 31.96 15.79
N TYR A 261 19.86 33.09 16.38
CA TYR A 261 18.53 33.69 16.17
C TYR A 261 18.31 34.15 14.72
N ASP A 262 19.36 34.63 14.04
CA ASP A 262 19.25 35.01 12.63
C ASP A 262 19.05 33.78 11.75
N LEU A 263 19.78 32.69 12.01
CA LEU A 263 19.59 31.39 11.35
C LEU A 263 18.18 30.82 11.58
N ALA A 264 17.68 30.86 12.82
CA ALA A 264 16.32 30.44 13.16
C ALA A 264 15.23 31.26 12.44
N ARG A 265 15.54 32.49 12.02
CA ARG A 265 14.67 33.36 11.22
C ARG A 265 14.90 33.22 9.71
N GLY A 266 15.71 32.25 9.28
CA GLY A 266 16.05 32.03 7.88
C GLY A 266 16.98 33.09 7.29
N THR A 267 17.63 33.91 8.12
CA THR A 267 18.58 34.93 7.68
C THR A 267 19.99 34.34 7.63
N GLN A 268 20.63 34.42 6.46
CA GLN A 268 22.02 33.98 6.26
C GLN A 268 22.83 35.06 5.55
N THR A 269 24.11 35.18 5.90
CA THR A 269 25.04 36.09 5.24
C THR A 269 25.95 35.32 4.26
N GLU A 270 26.50 36.01 3.25
CA GLU A 270 27.47 35.41 2.31
C GLU A 270 28.65 34.71 3.01
N PRO A 271 29.26 35.27 4.09
CA PRO A 271 30.26 34.55 4.88
C PRO A 271 29.79 33.23 5.48
N ASP A 272 28.51 33.11 5.85
CA ASP A 272 27.95 31.89 6.45
C ASP A 272 27.82 30.80 5.38
N VAL A 273 27.38 31.17 4.17
CA VAL A 273 27.29 30.27 3.01
C VAL A 273 28.68 29.71 2.64
N ALA A 274 29.72 30.54 2.69
CA ALA A 274 31.09 30.13 2.41
C ALA A 274 31.67 29.12 3.42
N ARG A 275 30.99 28.89 4.56
CA ARG A 275 31.41 27.97 5.64
C ARG A 275 30.60 26.67 5.68
N LEU A 276 29.66 26.48 4.75
CA LEU A 276 28.87 25.25 4.66
C LEU A 276 29.75 24.05 4.30
N ILE A 277 29.61 23.00 5.10
CA ILE A 277 30.04 21.64 4.75
C ILE A 277 28.94 20.98 3.91
N ALA A 278 27.67 21.16 4.30
CA ALA A 278 26.50 20.68 3.56
C ALA A 278 25.24 21.52 3.86
N ASP A 279 24.36 21.65 2.87
CA ASP A 279 23.05 22.31 2.94
C ASP A 279 22.00 21.45 2.20
N TYR A 280 21.25 20.63 2.94
CA TYR A 280 20.29 19.72 2.33
C TYR A 280 18.93 20.40 2.10
N ASP A 281 18.54 20.49 0.83
CA ASP A 281 17.25 21.01 0.41
C ASP A 281 16.32 19.87 0.03
N PHE A 282 15.42 19.53 0.96
CA PHE A 282 14.44 18.45 0.76
C PHE A 282 13.29 18.83 -0.17
N SER A 283 13.21 20.09 -0.64
CA SER A 283 12.24 20.48 -1.67
C SER A 283 12.70 20.08 -3.08
N ASP A 284 14.00 19.86 -3.27
CA ASP A 284 14.54 19.40 -4.54
C ASP A 284 14.41 17.86 -4.67
N GLY A 285 14.02 17.42 -5.86
CA GLY A 285 13.85 16.01 -6.18
C GLY A 285 12.88 15.25 -5.28
N ILE A 286 11.77 15.87 -4.83
CA ILE A 286 10.76 15.27 -3.93
C ILE A 286 10.31 13.86 -4.34
N SER A 287 10.25 13.56 -5.64
CA SER A 287 9.85 12.26 -6.18
C SER A 287 10.96 11.19 -6.16
N THR A 288 12.12 11.49 -5.58
CA THR A 288 13.30 10.60 -5.59
C THR A 288 13.77 10.30 -4.17
N THR A 289 14.65 9.32 -4.02
CA THR A 289 15.38 9.10 -2.75
C THR A 289 16.55 10.04 -2.55
N ARG A 290 16.94 10.81 -3.56
CA ARG A 290 18.10 11.71 -3.48
C ARG A 290 17.77 12.95 -2.64
N LEU A 291 18.70 13.31 -1.76
CA LEU A 291 18.65 14.50 -0.91
C LEU A 291 19.71 15.50 -1.39
N SER A 292 19.28 16.57 -2.04
CA SER A 292 20.20 17.51 -2.69
C SER A 292 20.96 18.38 -1.68
N ASP A 293 22.27 18.17 -1.58
CA ASP A 293 23.19 19.17 -1.04
C ASP A 293 23.38 20.36 -2.00
N ARG A 294 23.07 21.58 -1.53
CA ARG A 294 23.23 22.86 -2.23
C ARG A 294 24.54 23.58 -1.90
N SER A 295 25.36 23.04 -1.01
CA SER A 295 26.69 23.56 -0.72
C SER A 295 27.65 23.37 -1.90
N ALA A 296 28.84 23.96 -1.80
CA ALA A 296 29.91 23.73 -2.77
C ALA A 296 30.47 22.28 -2.71
N GLY A 297 30.16 21.52 -1.67
CA GLY A 297 30.64 20.15 -1.47
C GLY A 297 29.91 19.11 -2.34
N GLY A 298 28.63 19.31 -2.62
CA GLY A 298 27.85 18.39 -3.47
C GLY A 298 27.63 17.01 -2.84
N HIS A 299 27.57 16.93 -1.51
CA HIS A 299 27.44 15.70 -0.71
C HIS A 299 26.00 15.19 -0.67
N HIS A 300 25.41 14.89 -1.83
CA HIS A 300 24.01 14.47 -1.92
C HIS A 300 23.71 13.21 -1.11
N GLY A 301 22.69 13.27 -0.26
CA GLY A 301 22.27 12.17 0.60
C GLY A 301 21.28 11.21 -0.08
N ILE A 302 20.95 10.14 0.63
CA ILE A 302 20.01 9.11 0.19
C ILE A 302 19.01 8.83 1.31
N LEU A 303 17.72 8.89 0.98
CA LEU A 303 16.61 8.48 1.83
C LEU A 303 16.43 6.96 1.76
N ARG A 304 16.18 6.33 2.91
CA ARG A 304 16.01 4.89 3.08
C ARG A 304 14.67 4.57 3.71
N GLN A 305 14.13 3.40 3.35
CA GLN A 305 12.86 2.84 3.84
C GLN A 305 11.65 3.77 3.68
N GLY A 306 11.62 4.64 2.65
CA GLY A 306 10.38 5.32 2.27
C GLY A 306 9.86 6.42 3.21
N GLY A 307 10.73 7.20 3.87
CA GLY A 307 10.27 8.38 4.63
C GLY A 307 9.39 9.33 3.80
N THR A 308 8.30 9.84 4.38
CA THR A 308 7.26 10.55 3.62
C THR A 308 7.73 11.94 3.17
N ARG A 309 7.83 12.13 1.85
CA ARG A 309 8.16 13.42 1.23
C ARG A 309 6.88 14.18 0.83
N ALA A 310 7.03 15.40 0.31
CA ALA A 310 5.89 16.29 0.03
C ALA A 310 5.01 16.55 1.27
N VAL A 311 5.64 16.70 2.44
CA VAL A 311 4.98 17.07 3.70
C VAL A 311 5.27 18.53 4.01
N THR A 312 4.36 19.19 4.72
CA THR A 312 4.50 20.60 5.12
C THR A 312 5.79 20.81 5.93
N SER A 313 6.48 21.92 5.66
CA SER A 313 7.65 22.38 6.42
C SER A 313 7.26 23.52 7.38
N HIS A 314 8.20 23.96 8.22
CA HIS A 314 8.03 25.00 9.24
C HIS A 314 7.50 26.34 8.71
N ASN A 315 7.75 26.62 7.43
CA ASN A 315 7.37 27.85 6.74
C ASN A 315 6.09 27.70 5.89
N TRP A 316 5.36 26.59 6.00
CA TRP A 316 4.10 26.40 5.27
C TRP A 316 3.02 27.36 5.78
N THR A 317 2.45 28.13 4.85
CA THR A 317 1.52 29.22 5.14
C THR A 317 0.05 28.83 5.01
N GLY A 318 -0.23 27.71 4.34
CA GLY A 318 -1.60 27.30 3.98
C GLY A 318 -2.13 27.92 2.68
N GLU A 319 -1.41 28.83 2.04
CA GLU A 319 -1.86 29.48 0.79
C GLU A 319 -1.78 28.55 -0.44
N GLN A 320 -0.85 27.60 -0.42
CA GLN A 320 -0.65 26.61 -1.47
C GLN A 320 -0.65 25.20 -0.87
N THR A 321 -1.52 24.33 -1.38
CA THR A 321 -1.62 22.92 -0.99
C THR A 321 -0.94 21.96 -1.97
N ASP A 322 -0.58 22.45 -3.16
CA ASP A 322 0.21 21.73 -4.15
C ASP A 322 1.68 22.07 -3.95
N TYR A 323 2.46 21.10 -3.47
CA TYR A 323 3.89 21.27 -3.20
C TYR A 323 4.67 21.74 -4.44
N ARG A 324 4.18 21.46 -5.65
CA ARG A 324 4.87 21.84 -6.89
C ARG A 324 4.79 23.35 -7.17
N LEU A 325 3.84 24.05 -6.54
CA LEU A 325 3.65 25.49 -6.69
C LEU A 325 4.41 26.30 -5.63
N ALA A 326 4.73 25.70 -4.49
CA ALA A 326 5.49 26.30 -3.39
C ALA A 326 6.45 25.28 -2.74
N PRO A 327 7.39 24.70 -3.51
CA PRO A 327 8.22 23.57 -3.05
C PRO A 327 9.03 23.90 -1.79
N GLU A 328 9.44 25.15 -1.61
CA GLU A 328 10.16 25.62 -0.44
C GLU A 328 9.36 25.51 0.87
N GLN A 329 8.03 25.42 0.80
CA GLN A 329 7.14 25.20 1.94
C GLN A 329 6.92 23.71 2.25
N TYR A 330 7.55 22.83 1.48
CA TYR A 330 7.49 21.37 1.57
C TYR A 330 8.89 20.74 1.69
N ALA A 331 9.86 21.51 2.17
CA ALA A 331 11.25 21.10 2.39
C ALA A 331 11.46 20.26 3.66
N ALA A 332 10.53 19.34 3.96
CA ALA A 332 10.57 18.44 5.10
C ALA A 332 10.33 17.00 4.67
N ILE A 333 10.81 16.06 5.50
CA ILE A 333 10.54 14.62 5.36
C ILE A 333 9.99 14.14 6.70
N HIS A 334 8.91 13.36 6.66
CA HIS A 334 8.33 12.70 7.83
C HIS A 334 8.95 11.32 7.99
N PHE A 335 9.62 11.08 9.11
CA PHE A 335 10.26 9.81 9.43
C PHE A 335 9.42 9.04 10.46
N HIS A 336 9.41 7.72 10.33
CA HIS A 336 8.73 6.81 11.24
C HIS A 336 9.62 5.61 11.57
N ASP A 337 9.50 5.08 12.79
CA ASP A 337 10.28 3.93 13.26
C ASP A 337 9.82 2.57 12.69
N ASN A 338 8.68 2.55 12.00
CA ASN A 338 8.06 1.33 11.44
C ASN A 338 7.84 1.39 9.92
N ASP A 339 8.39 2.40 9.25
CA ASP A 339 8.43 2.49 7.80
C ASP A 339 9.16 1.28 7.17
N ILE A 340 8.65 0.76 6.04
CA ILE A 340 9.31 -0.32 5.31
C ILE A 340 9.05 -0.23 3.80
N GLU A 341 10.14 -0.07 3.06
CA GLU A 341 10.17 -0.14 1.60
C GLU A 341 10.70 -1.50 1.13
N ASP A 342 11.74 -2.03 1.78
CA ASP A 342 12.36 -3.32 1.42
C ASP A 342 12.84 -4.01 2.71
N ALA A 343 12.43 -5.26 2.91
CA ALA A 343 12.86 -6.07 4.03
C ALA A 343 14.38 -6.29 4.07
N GLY A 344 15.07 -6.13 2.93
CA GLY A 344 16.51 -6.23 2.81
C GLY A 344 17.03 -7.67 2.85
N TRP A 345 16.17 -8.65 2.52
CA TRP A 345 16.53 -10.06 2.57
C TRP A 345 17.30 -10.49 1.32
N GLU A 346 18.39 -11.22 1.51
CA GLU A 346 19.09 -11.88 0.39
C GLU A 346 18.20 -12.97 -0.24
N ALA A 347 18.32 -13.16 -1.56
CA ALA A 347 17.61 -14.23 -2.26
C ALA A 347 18.13 -15.62 -1.86
N ASP A 348 17.22 -16.54 -1.58
CA ASP A 348 17.52 -17.95 -1.30
C ASP A 348 17.37 -18.82 -2.53
N ILE A 349 16.39 -18.47 -3.39
CA ILE A 349 16.07 -19.21 -4.62
C ILE A 349 15.97 -18.21 -5.77
N THR A 350 16.70 -18.48 -6.84
CA THR A 350 16.50 -17.82 -8.14
C THR A 350 16.03 -18.88 -9.12
N TRP A 351 14.85 -18.67 -9.71
CA TRP A 351 14.29 -19.57 -10.69
C TRP A 351 14.12 -18.86 -12.03
N ARG A 352 14.69 -19.43 -13.10
CA ARG A 352 14.41 -19.01 -14.46
C ARG A 352 13.23 -19.80 -15.00
N LEU A 353 12.17 -19.11 -15.37
CA LEU A 353 10.94 -19.74 -15.84
C LEU A 353 11.18 -20.44 -17.19
N PRO A 354 10.55 -21.61 -17.43
CA PRO A 354 10.52 -22.23 -18.75
C PRO A 354 9.98 -21.28 -19.82
N GLU A 355 10.52 -21.38 -21.04
CA GLU A 355 10.14 -20.53 -22.19
C GLU A 355 8.70 -20.78 -22.68
N ASP A 356 8.15 -21.96 -22.38
CA ASP A 356 6.81 -22.40 -22.77
C ASP A 356 5.81 -22.39 -21.61
N LEU A 357 6.17 -21.80 -20.46
CA LEU A 357 5.28 -21.74 -19.30
C LEU A 357 4.02 -20.93 -19.65
N ARG A 358 2.86 -21.58 -19.49
CA ARG A 358 1.55 -20.97 -19.78
C ARG A 358 1.33 -19.74 -18.90
N SER A 359 0.63 -18.73 -19.45
CA SER A 359 0.12 -17.63 -18.61
C SER A 359 -0.86 -18.16 -17.55
N GLY A 360 -0.72 -17.67 -16.32
CA GLY A 360 -1.50 -18.17 -15.18
C GLY A 360 -1.01 -17.61 -13.85
N ILE A 361 -1.69 -18.04 -12.78
CA ILE A 361 -1.30 -17.73 -11.40
C ILE A 361 -0.52 -18.92 -10.85
N TYR A 362 0.65 -18.65 -10.29
CA TYR A 362 1.57 -19.65 -9.77
C TYR A 362 1.97 -19.28 -8.34
N ALA A 363 2.56 -20.23 -7.63
CA ALA A 363 3.20 -19.96 -6.35
C ALA A 363 4.42 -20.85 -6.14
N LEU A 364 5.42 -20.30 -5.44
CA LEU A 364 6.41 -21.13 -4.77
C LEU A 364 5.77 -21.62 -3.46
N LYS A 365 5.50 -22.93 -3.38
CA LYS A 365 4.99 -23.59 -2.18
C LYS A 365 6.18 -23.96 -1.30
N LEU A 366 6.14 -23.51 -0.06
CA LEU A 366 7.13 -23.78 0.97
C LEU A 366 6.53 -24.69 2.03
N GLU A 367 7.30 -25.68 2.48
CA GLU A 367 6.89 -26.55 3.59
C GLU A 367 8.04 -26.70 4.59
N ALA A 368 7.78 -26.38 5.86
CA ALA A 368 8.73 -26.48 6.96
C ALA A 368 8.01 -26.94 8.24
N GLU A 369 8.42 -28.07 8.81
CA GLU A 369 7.88 -28.59 10.08
C GLU A 369 6.34 -28.66 10.16
N GLY A 370 5.68 -28.93 9.03
CA GLY A 370 4.21 -29.00 8.91
C GLY A 370 3.52 -27.67 8.60
N SER A 371 4.23 -26.54 8.67
CA SER A 371 3.76 -25.24 8.18
C SER A 371 3.87 -25.18 6.65
N ILE A 372 2.86 -24.63 5.99
CA ILE A 372 2.83 -24.41 4.54
C ILE A 372 2.66 -22.91 4.27
N ASP A 373 3.52 -22.35 3.41
CA ASP A 373 3.32 -21.01 2.86
C ASP A 373 3.36 -21.05 1.32
N TYR A 374 2.75 -20.05 0.70
CA TYR A 374 2.70 -19.90 -0.75
C TYR A 374 3.09 -18.47 -1.10
N ILE A 375 4.15 -18.30 -1.87
CA ILE A 375 4.55 -17.01 -2.42
C ILE A 375 3.98 -16.91 -3.84
N PRO A 376 2.86 -16.18 -4.04
CA PRO A 376 2.22 -16.10 -5.35
C PRO A 376 3.02 -15.22 -6.33
N PHE A 377 2.94 -15.57 -7.61
CA PHE A 377 3.40 -14.75 -8.72
C PHE A 377 2.52 -15.02 -9.97
N PHE A 378 2.56 -14.08 -10.91
CA PHE A 378 1.73 -14.07 -12.11
C PHE A 378 2.62 -14.26 -13.32
N VAL A 379 2.36 -15.32 -14.09
CA VAL A 379 3.04 -15.56 -15.36
C VAL A 379 2.18 -14.93 -16.45
N ARG A 380 2.72 -13.90 -17.10
CA ARG A 380 2.08 -13.21 -18.21
C ARG A 380 2.69 -13.62 -19.55
N PRO A 381 1.99 -13.45 -20.68
CA PRO A 381 2.59 -13.68 -21.99
C PRO A 381 3.79 -12.77 -22.24
N THR A 382 4.66 -13.17 -23.17
CA THR A 382 5.74 -12.31 -23.64
C THR A 382 5.20 -10.95 -24.08
N GLN A 383 5.87 -9.88 -23.67
CA GLN A 383 5.46 -8.51 -23.96
C GLN A 383 5.17 -8.30 -25.44
N GLY A 384 4.05 -7.63 -25.74
CA GLY A 384 3.57 -7.40 -27.10
C GLY A 384 2.80 -8.57 -27.73
N THR A 385 2.65 -9.70 -27.03
CA THR A 385 1.88 -10.85 -27.49
C THR A 385 0.65 -11.09 -26.60
N ALA A 386 -0.25 -11.96 -27.07
CA ALA A 386 -1.35 -12.54 -26.30
C ALA A 386 -1.46 -14.02 -26.71
N THR A 387 -1.75 -14.88 -25.73
CA THR A 387 -1.94 -16.33 -25.94
C THR A 387 -3.40 -16.75 -25.82
N ALA A 388 -4.29 -15.82 -25.44
CA ALA A 388 -5.71 -16.05 -25.31
C ALA A 388 -6.55 -14.83 -25.73
N PRO A 389 -7.84 -15.01 -26.05
CA PRO A 389 -8.75 -13.89 -26.35
C PRO A 389 -9.27 -13.19 -25.09
N VAL A 390 -9.13 -13.80 -23.91
CA VAL A 390 -9.57 -13.26 -22.61
C VAL A 390 -8.35 -12.88 -21.78
N LEU A 391 -8.42 -11.72 -21.13
CA LEU A 391 -7.47 -11.31 -20.11
C LEU A 391 -8.19 -11.25 -18.76
N PHE A 392 -7.64 -11.91 -17.74
CA PHE A 392 -7.93 -11.56 -16.36
C PHE A 392 -6.89 -10.55 -15.87
N LEU A 393 -7.35 -9.37 -15.45
CA LEU A 393 -6.52 -8.31 -14.91
C LEU A 393 -6.53 -8.40 -13.38
N ALA A 394 -5.42 -8.89 -12.82
CA ALA A 394 -5.26 -9.05 -11.38
C ALA A 394 -5.03 -7.69 -10.69
N PRO A 395 -5.86 -7.30 -9.70
CA PRO A 395 -5.78 -6.00 -9.03
C PRO A 395 -4.63 -5.96 -7.99
N THR A 396 -3.39 -6.10 -8.45
CA THR A 396 -2.20 -6.13 -7.58
C THR A 396 -1.96 -4.83 -6.82
N ASN A 397 -2.43 -3.69 -7.31
CA ASN A 397 -2.39 -2.44 -6.55
C ASN A 397 -3.30 -2.52 -5.33
N THR A 398 -4.49 -3.13 -5.47
CA THR A 398 -5.36 -3.41 -4.31
C THR A 398 -4.68 -4.36 -3.34
N TYR A 399 -4.01 -5.41 -3.85
CA TYR A 399 -3.29 -6.34 -2.96
C TYR A 399 -2.19 -5.65 -2.16
N LEU A 400 -1.46 -4.71 -2.76
CA LEU A 400 -0.47 -3.89 -2.07
C LEU A 400 -1.10 -2.90 -1.10
N ALA A 401 -2.17 -2.24 -1.51
CA ALA A 401 -2.87 -1.29 -0.66
C ALA A 401 -3.36 -1.94 0.63
N TYR A 402 -3.89 -3.16 0.55
CA TYR A 402 -4.29 -3.93 1.73
C TYR A 402 -3.15 -4.75 2.35
N GLY A 403 -1.94 -4.73 1.80
CA GLY A 403 -0.85 -5.62 2.18
C GLY A 403 -0.55 -5.59 3.68
N ASN A 404 -0.75 -6.72 4.36
CA ASN A 404 -0.62 -6.88 5.82
C ASN A 404 -1.52 -5.96 6.67
N GLU A 405 -2.74 -5.67 6.20
CA GLU A 405 -3.71 -4.86 6.97
C GLU A 405 -4.03 -5.44 8.34
N ARG A 406 -4.25 -4.55 9.31
CA ARG A 406 -4.59 -4.90 10.69
C ARG A 406 -5.85 -4.18 11.16
N LEU A 407 -6.79 -3.92 10.25
CA LEU A 407 -8.11 -3.35 10.58
C LEU A 407 -8.88 -4.22 11.57
N PHE A 408 -8.56 -5.51 11.65
CA PHE A 408 -9.07 -6.39 12.68
C PHE A 408 -8.80 -5.88 14.10
N LYS A 409 -7.78 -5.05 14.35
CA LYS A 409 -7.55 -4.46 15.69
C LYS A 409 -8.68 -3.55 16.15
N TYR A 410 -9.42 -2.99 15.20
CA TYR A 410 -10.53 -2.08 15.44
C TYR A 410 -11.88 -2.70 15.06
N ALA A 411 -11.89 -3.94 14.55
CA ALA A 411 -13.08 -4.58 14.00
C ALA A 411 -14.25 -4.67 14.99
N LYS A 412 -13.98 -4.85 16.29
CA LYS A 412 -15.04 -4.82 17.30
C LYS A 412 -15.78 -3.47 17.36
N GLU A 413 -15.05 -2.37 17.17
CA GLU A 413 -15.61 -1.01 17.15
C GLU A 413 -16.36 -0.74 15.82
N TYR A 414 -15.85 -1.27 14.70
CA TYR A 414 -16.41 -1.05 13.36
C TYR A 414 -17.59 -1.98 13.00
N LEU A 415 -17.57 -3.24 13.46
CA LEU A 415 -18.47 -4.29 12.98
C LEU A 415 -19.35 -4.90 14.08
N GLY A 416 -19.01 -4.69 15.36
CA GLY A 416 -19.84 -5.13 16.49
C GLY A 416 -19.91 -6.64 16.72
N GLU A 417 -19.12 -7.45 16.00
CA GLU A 417 -19.12 -8.92 16.09
C GLU A 417 -17.75 -9.49 16.51
N ASP A 418 -17.77 -10.69 17.09
CA ASP A 418 -16.57 -11.48 17.36
C ASP A 418 -16.14 -12.21 16.07
N TYR A 419 -14.85 -12.23 15.76
CA TYR A 419 -14.26 -12.88 14.59
C TYR A 419 -13.11 -13.80 15.01
N VAL A 420 -12.84 -14.82 14.20
CA VAL A 420 -11.68 -15.69 14.37
C VAL A 420 -10.57 -15.18 13.45
N LEU A 421 -9.44 -14.82 14.05
CA LEU A 421 -8.28 -14.40 13.28
C LEU A 421 -7.64 -15.60 12.57
N PRO A 422 -7.39 -15.49 11.25
CA PRO A 422 -6.48 -16.37 10.55
C PRO A 422 -5.09 -16.41 11.20
N VAL A 423 -4.40 -17.54 11.10
CA VAL A 423 -3.04 -17.72 11.66
C VAL A 423 -2.05 -16.69 11.11
N GLN A 424 -2.26 -16.22 9.88
CA GLN A 424 -1.49 -15.16 9.24
C GLN A 424 -1.68 -13.81 9.95
N ASP A 425 -2.89 -13.48 10.35
CA ASP A 425 -3.20 -12.21 11.03
C ASP A 425 -2.65 -12.23 12.48
N VAL A 426 -2.68 -13.40 13.15
CA VAL A 426 -2.00 -13.61 14.43
C VAL A 426 -0.49 -13.41 14.29
N TYR A 427 0.13 -14.01 13.27
CA TYR A 427 1.56 -13.82 12.99
C TYR A 427 1.89 -12.34 12.71
N LEU A 428 1.06 -11.62 11.95
CA LEU A 428 1.27 -10.20 11.66
C LEU A 428 1.16 -9.31 12.90
N ASP A 429 0.38 -9.71 13.91
CA ASP A 429 0.31 -9.01 15.20
C ASP A 429 1.58 -9.23 16.04
N GLU A 430 2.13 -10.44 16.01
CA GLU A 430 3.37 -10.81 16.71
C GLU A 430 4.64 -10.29 15.99
N HIS A 431 4.55 -10.01 14.69
CA HIS A 431 5.64 -9.56 13.82
C HIS A 431 5.35 -8.22 13.15
N PRO A 432 5.32 -7.09 13.90
CA PRO A 432 5.07 -5.76 13.35
C PRO A 432 6.11 -5.34 12.30
N GLU A 433 7.32 -5.91 12.32
CA GLU A 433 8.37 -5.67 11.33
C GLU A 433 8.01 -6.13 9.91
N MET A 434 6.95 -6.93 9.73
CA MET A 434 6.39 -7.25 8.40
C MET A 434 5.71 -6.04 7.74
N GLY A 435 5.66 -4.91 8.43
CA GLY A 435 5.13 -3.65 7.96
C GLY A 435 3.61 -3.59 7.99
N SER A 436 3.10 -2.41 7.65
CA SER A 436 1.69 -2.06 7.71
C SER A 436 1.07 -1.90 6.32
N SER A 437 -0.25 -1.96 6.27
CA SER A 437 -1.06 -1.59 5.11
C SER A 437 -1.24 -0.07 5.06
N ILE A 438 -1.59 0.50 3.90
CA ILE A 438 -2.02 1.91 3.84
C ILE A 438 -3.34 2.15 4.60
N TYR A 439 -4.05 1.09 5.00
CA TYR A 439 -5.21 1.18 5.88
C TYR A 439 -4.85 1.30 7.36
N ASP A 440 -3.60 1.05 7.74
CA ASP A 440 -3.15 1.14 9.13
C ASP A 440 -2.54 2.53 9.43
N LEU A 441 -2.14 2.72 10.69
CA LEU A 441 -1.44 3.89 11.17
C LEU A 441 0.03 3.55 11.47
N HIS A 442 0.90 4.53 11.32
CA HIS A 442 2.22 4.53 11.93
C HIS A 442 2.12 4.59 13.46
N ASN A 443 3.21 4.30 14.16
CA ASN A 443 3.25 4.34 15.63
C ASN A 443 2.92 5.72 16.20
N ASP A 444 3.12 6.79 15.43
CA ASP A 444 2.78 8.17 15.79
C ASP A 444 1.32 8.56 15.49
N GLY A 445 0.53 7.63 14.96
CA GLY A 445 -0.88 7.83 14.62
C GLY A 445 -1.14 8.44 13.25
N SER A 446 -0.11 8.77 12.47
CA SER A 446 -0.27 9.21 11.09
C SER A 446 -0.62 8.04 10.16
N GLY A 447 -1.34 8.32 9.07
CA GLY A 447 -1.71 7.27 8.10
C GLY A 447 -0.52 6.79 7.28
N VAL A 448 -0.42 5.48 7.07
CA VAL A 448 0.60 4.88 6.18
C VAL A 448 0.30 5.24 4.74
N GLN A 449 1.26 5.85 4.04
CA GLN A 449 1.07 6.36 2.68
C GLN A 449 1.71 5.48 1.60
N TYR A 450 2.67 4.63 1.98
CA TYR A 450 3.37 3.74 1.08
C TYR A 450 3.14 2.28 1.43
N SER A 451 3.09 1.42 0.41
CA SER A 451 3.14 -0.03 0.58
C SER A 451 4.04 -0.65 -0.49
N SER A 452 4.81 -1.65 -0.09
CA SER A 452 5.79 -2.33 -0.95
C SER A 452 5.52 -3.83 -1.10
N ARG A 453 5.88 -4.37 -2.27
CA ARG A 453 5.94 -5.82 -2.53
C ARG A 453 7.23 -6.49 -2.01
N LEU A 454 8.28 -5.74 -1.67
CA LEU A 454 9.58 -6.30 -1.24
C LEU A 454 9.59 -6.67 0.25
N ARG A 455 8.53 -7.36 0.68
CA ARG A 455 8.32 -7.88 2.03
C ARG A 455 7.29 -9.01 1.99
N PRO A 456 7.24 -9.91 3.00
CA PRO A 456 6.19 -10.93 3.07
C PRO A 456 4.80 -10.29 3.24
N LEU A 457 3.90 -10.49 2.26
CA LEU A 457 2.50 -10.00 2.30
C LEU A 457 1.49 -11.10 2.62
N LEU A 458 1.30 -11.43 3.90
CA LEU A 458 0.66 -12.69 4.31
C LEU A 458 -0.81 -12.81 3.91
N ASN A 459 -1.47 -11.69 3.65
CA ASN A 459 -2.85 -11.64 3.21
C ASN A 459 -3.06 -11.72 1.68
N ILE A 460 -1.99 -11.97 0.90
CA ILE A 460 -2.10 -12.34 -0.52
C ILE A 460 -1.85 -13.84 -0.74
N ARG A 461 -1.79 -14.64 0.33
CA ARG A 461 -1.68 -16.09 0.19
C ARG A 461 -2.97 -16.67 -0.39
N PRO A 462 -2.91 -17.68 -1.28
CA PRO A 462 -4.11 -18.29 -1.88
C PRO A 462 -5.00 -19.00 -0.85
N HIS A 463 -4.43 -19.43 0.28
CA HIS A 463 -5.13 -20.05 1.39
C HIS A 463 -5.47 -19.05 2.51
N TYR A 464 -5.14 -17.77 2.33
CA TYR A 464 -5.58 -16.72 3.25
C TYR A 464 -7.04 -16.39 3.00
N ARG A 465 -7.82 -16.43 4.07
CA ARG A 465 -9.18 -15.90 4.14
C ARG A 465 -9.12 -14.68 5.04
N ASN A 466 -9.65 -13.54 4.58
CA ASN A 466 -9.70 -12.37 5.44
C ASN A 466 -10.58 -12.64 6.67
N TRP A 467 -10.25 -12.00 7.78
CA TRP A 467 -10.96 -12.14 9.06
C TRP A 467 -12.46 -11.81 8.95
N ARG A 468 -12.91 -11.06 7.93
CA ARG A 468 -14.33 -10.88 7.59
C ARG A 468 -14.89 -12.05 6.76
N ALA A 469 -14.33 -12.28 5.58
CA ALA A 469 -14.79 -13.28 4.60
C ALA A 469 -13.70 -13.55 3.55
N VAL A 470 -14.00 -14.36 2.52
CA VAL A 470 -13.11 -14.43 1.35
C VAL A 470 -13.09 -13.07 0.63
N ARG A 471 -11.90 -12.49 0.43
CA ARG A 471 -11.70 -11.14 -0.14
C ARG A 471 -10.36 -11.05 -0.87
N HIS A 472 -10.19 -10.06 -1.75
CA HIS A 472 -8.96 -9.79 -2.49
C HIS A 472 -8.45 -11.01 -3.27
N PHE A 473 -7.18 -11.40 -3.10
CA PHE A 473 -6.56 -12.45 -3.89
C PHE A 473 -7.32 -13.78 -3.82
N SER A 474 -7.78 -14.22 -2.63
CA SER A 474 -8.51 -15.48 -2.51
C SER A 474 -9.90 -15.44 -3.16
N ALA A 475 -10.56 -14.27 -3.20
CA ALA A 475 -11.81 -14.09 -3.94
C ALA A 475 -11.56 -14.11 -5.46
N ASP A 476 -10.47 -13.49 -5.92
CA ASP A 476 -10.11 -13.43 -7.33
C ASP A 476 -9.75 -14.79 -7.91
N LEU A 477 -9.28 -15.71 -7.07
CA LEU A 477 -9.09 -17.12 -7.44
C LEU A 477 -10.41 -17.84 -7.77
N TYR A 478 -11.58 -17.37 -7.32
CA TYR A 478 -12.85 -17.91 -7.77
C TYR A 478 -13.19 -17.51 -9.21
N ILE A 479 -12.77 -16.32 -9.64
CA ILE A 479 -12.94 -15.87 -11.03
C ILE A 479 -12.04 -16.69 -11.96
N THR A 480 -10.76 -16.87 -11.61
CA THR A 480 -9.86 -17.70 -12.44
C THR A 480 -10.22 -19.19 -12.37
N GLY A 481 -10.68 -19.68 -11.22
CA GLY A 481 -11.21 -21.04 -11.08
C GLY A 481 -12.42 -21.31 -11.97
N TRP A 482 -13.32 -20.34 -12.10
CA TRP A 482 -14.45 -20.41 -13.04
C TRP A 482 -13.99 -20.50 -14.50
N LEU A 483 -13.01 -19.69 -14.90
CA LEU A 483 -12.43 -19.76 -16.24
C LEU A 483 -11.80 -21.14 -16.51
N GLU A 484 -11.08 -21.70 -15.53
CA GLU A 484 -10.47 -23.03 -15.63
C GLU A 484 -11.54 -24.13 -15.72
N ARG A 485 -12.61 -24.08 -14.91
CA ARG A 485 -13.70 -25.07 -14.93
C ARG A 485 -14.47 -25.09 -16.24
N ARG A 486 -14.65 -23.94 -16.90
CA ARG A 486 -15.21 -23.90 -18.26
C ARG A 486 -14.21 -24.33 -19.34
N GLY A 487 -12.92 -24.41 -19.02
CA GLY A 487 -11.87 -24.58 -20.04
C GLY A 487 -11.73 -23.35 -20.94
N GLN A 488 -12.01 -22.16 -20.42
CA GLN A 488 -11.83 -20.91 -21.14
C GLN A 488 -10.34 -20.53 -21.16
N SER A 489 -9.75 -20.51 -22.36
CA SER A 489 -8.40 -19.97 -22.55
C SER A 489 -8.37 -18.49 -22.16
N HIS A 490 -7.44 -18.13 -21.28
CA HIS A 490 -7.24 -16.78 -20.77
C HIS A 490 -5.76 -16.55 -20.43
N ASP A 491 -5.33 -15.30 -20.52
CA ASP A 491 -4.05 -14.81 -20.02
C ASP A 491 -4.27 -14.05 -18.71
N ILE A 492 -3.19 -13.85 -17.95
CA ILE A 492 -3.14 -13.01 -16.76
C ILE A 492 -2.20 -11.83 -17.01
N ALA A 493 -2.58 -10.64 -16.54
CA ALA A 493 -1.71 -9.49 -16.38
C ALA A 493 -2.03 -8.80 -15.04
N THR A 494 -1.09 -8.01 -14.53
CA THR A 494 -1.25 -7.24 -13.29
C THR A 494 -1.52 -5.76 -13.56
N ASP A 495 -1.87 -5.02 -12.52
CA ASP A 495 -1.98 -3.56 -12.61
C ASP A 495 -0.67 -2.89 -13.03
N GLU A 496 0.47 -3.40 -12.57
CA GLU A 496 1.81 -2.91 -12.94
C GLU A 496 2.06 -3.11 -14.45
N ASP A 497 1.65 -4.26 -15.01
CA ASP A 497 1.74 -4.50 -16.45
C ASP A 497 0.89 -3.50 -17.24
N LEU A 498 -0.35 -3.25 -16.80
CA LEU A 498 -1.24 -2.28 -17.43
C LEU A 498 -0.73 -0.84 -17.27
N HIS A 499 -0.16 -0.50 -16.12
CA HIS A 499 0.44 0.81 -15.88
C HIS A 499 1.55 1.11 -16.89
N HIS A 500 2.41 0.13 -17.16
CA HIS A 500 3.55 0.32 -18.07
C HIS A 500 3.21 0.19 -19.56
N GLU A 501 2.32 -0.74 -19.95
CA GLU A 501 2.00 -0.97 -21.37
C GLU A 501 0.75 -0.24 -21.88
N GLY A 502 -0.08 0.25 -20.96
CA GLY A 502 -1.29 1.00 -21.27
C GLY A 502 -2.26 0.25 -22.20
N ALA A 503 -2.95 0.99 -23.05
CA ALA A 503 -3.96 0.44 -23.97
C ALA A 503 -3.40 -0.61 -24.93
N GLY A 504 -2.10 -0.55 -25.24
CA GLY A 504 -1.43 -1.53 -26.08
C GLY A 504 -1.48 -2.95 -25.50
N LEU A 505 -1.57 -3.09 -24.16
CA LEU A 505 -1.80 -4.38 -23.51
C LEU A 505 -3.23 -4.87 -23.72
N LEU A 506 -4.21 -4.03 -23.39
CA LEU A 506 -5.63 -4.40 -23.44
C LEU A 506 -6.12 -4.66 -24.87
N SER A 507 -5.61 -3.91 -25.86
CA SER A 507 -6.03 -4.01 -27.28
C SER A 507 -5.79 -5.38 -27.92
N ARG A 508 -5.01 -6.25 -27.28
CA ARG A 508 -4.75 -7.62 -27.74
C ARG A 508 -5.85 -8.60 -27.36
N TYR A 509 -6.76 -8.20 -26.47
CA TYR A 509 -7.79 -9.06 -25.89
C TYR A 509 -9.19 -8.65 -26.33
N LYS A 510 -10.01 -9.65 -26.66
CA LYS A 510 -11.42 -9.43 -26.98
C LYS A 510 -12.21 -9.04 -25.75
N VAL A 511 -11.91 -9.67 -24.61
CA VAL A 511 -12.59 -9.43 -23.33
C VAL A 511 -11.56 -9.28 -22.23
N VAL A 512 -11.72 -8.24 -21.42
CA VAL A 512 -10.99 -8.05 -20.16
C VAL A 512 -11.96 -8.33 -19.01
N ILE A 513 -11.50 -9.07 -18.01
CA ILE A 513 -12.23 -9.38 -16.78
C ILE A 513 -11.43 -8.81 -15.62
N THR A 514 -12.07 -8.01 -14.77
CA THR A 514 -11.43 -7.48 -13.56
C THR A 514 -11.41 -8.52 -12.44
N GLY A 515 -10.60 -8.28 -11.42
CA GLY A 515 -10.79 -8.89 -10.10
C GLY A 515 -12.12 -8.47 -9.43
N SER A 516 -12.38 -9.06 -8.26
CA SER A 516 -13.54 -8.80 -7.40
C SER A 516 -13.50 -7.41 -6.76
N HIS A 517 -12.32 -6.82 -6.58
CA HIS A 517 -12.17 -5.52 -5.93
C HIS A 517 -11.00 -4.67 -6.51
N PRO A 518 -11.15 -4.15 -7.74
CA PRO A 518 -10.14 -3.34 -8.40
C PRO A 518 -10.18 -1.87 -7.92
N GLU A 519 -10.00 -1.62 -6.62
CA GLU A 519 -10.17 -0.31 -5.96
C GLU A 519 -9.08 0.72 -6.33
N TYR A 520 -7.82 0.29 -6.49
CA TYR A 520 -6.65 1.17 -6.60
C TYR A 520 -6.10 1.27 -8.03
N TRP A 521 -6.31 2.42 -8.68
CA TRP A 521 -5.93 2.62 -10.09
C TRP A 521 -4.99 3.79 -10.26
N THR A 522 -4.03 3.63 -11.17
CA THR A 522 -3.16 4.73 -11.60
C THR A 522 -3.77 5.45 -12.80
N ARG A 523 -3.41 6.73 -13.00
CA ARG A 523 -3.88 7.51 -14.15
C ARG A 523 -3.58 6.84 -15.52
N PRO A 524 -2.39 6.27 -15.77
CA PRO A 524 -2.13 5.53 -17.01
C PRO A 524 -3.10 4.37 -17.25
N MET A 525 -3.43 3.61 -16.19
CA MET A 525 -4.38 2.49 -16.29
C MET A 525 -5.80 2.99 -16.60
N MET A 526 -6.24 4.09 -15.96
CA MET A 526 -7.54 4.69 -16.25
C MET A 526 -7.68 5.08 -17.72
N LYS A 527 -6.66 5.76 -18.26
CA LYS A 527 -6.62 6.13 -19.70
C LYS A 527 -6.58 4.92 -20.61
N ALA A 528 -5.86 3.87 -20.21
CA ALA A 528 -5.77 2.64 -20.98
C ALA A 528 -7.12 1.95 -21.11
N LEU A 529 -7.89 1.87 -20.02
CA LEU A 529 -9.22 1.26 -20.02
C LEU A 529 -10.22 2.10 -20.82
N GLU A 530 -10.21 3.43 -20.66
CA GLU A 530 -11.02 4.34 -21.48
C GLU A 530 -10.76 4.15 -22.97
N GLN A 531 -9.48 4.11 -23.37
CA GLN A 531 -9.09 3.91 -24.77
C GLN A 531 -9.50 2.52 -25.27
N TYR A 532 -9.26 1.47 -24.48
CA TYR A 532 -9.65 0.11 -24.82
C TYR A 532 -11.14 0.01 -25.14
N LEU A 533 -11.99 0.57 -24.27
CA LEU A 533 -13.44 0.56 -24.45
C LEU A 533 -13.87 1.41 -25.65
N ALA A 534 -13.27 2.59 -25.85
CA ALA A 534 -13.55 3.46 -26.99
C ALA A 534 -13.17 2.83 -28.34
N GLU A 535 -12.21 1.91 -28.35
CA GLU A 535 -11.73 1.20 -29.55
C GLU A 535 -12.41 -0.17 -29.77
N GLY A 536 -13.52 -0.43 -29.08
CA GLY A 536 -14.32 -1.65 -29.27
C GLY A 536 -13.98 -2.79 -28.31
N GLY A 537 -13.19 -2.52 -27.27
CA GLY A 537 -12.91 -3.44 -26.18
C GLY A 537 -14.15 -3.81 -25.37
N ARG A 538 -14.11 -4.98 -24.72
CA ARG A 538 -15.24 -5.53 -23.97
C ARG A 538 -14.81 -5.84 -22.55
N LEU A 539 -15.59 -5.41 -21.56
CA LEU A 539 -15.26 -5.53 -20.15
C LEU A 539 -16.33 -6.33 -19.40
N MET A 540 -15.89 -7.26 -18.57
CA MET A 540 -16.69 -7.83 -17.48
C MET A 540 -16.14 -7.31 -16.16
N TYR A 541 -16.85 -6.36 -15.55
CA TYR A 541 -16.57 -5.87 -14.21
C TYR A 541 -17.32 -6.75 -13.20
N LEU A 542 -16.64 -7.77 -12.69
CA LEU A 542 -17.20 -8.81 -11.81
C LEU A 542 -16.94 -8.53 -10.33
N GLY A 543 -16.92 -7.26 -9.96
CA GLY A 543 -16.56 -6.79 -8.63
C GLY A 543 -17.36 -5.58 -8.15
N GLY A 544 -16.91 -5.00 -7.04
CA GLY A 544 -17.46 -3.79 -6.39
C GLY A 544 -16.35 -2.82 -5.97
N ASN A 545 -16.71 -1.56 -5.72
CA ASN A 545 -15.82 -0.45 -5.38
C ASN A 545 -14.57 -0.37 -6.27
N GLY A 546 -14.79 -0.40 -7.58
CA GLY A 546 -13.72 -0.34 -8.57
C GLY A 546 -13.34 1.10 -8.90
N PHE A 547 -12.08 1.32 -9.27
CA PHE A 547 -11.59 2.58 -9.84
C PHE A 547 -11.77 3.78 -8.89
N TYR A 548 -11.60 3.55 -7.59
CA TYR A 548 -11.97 4.50 -6.55
C TYR A 548 -10.84 5.45 -6.16
N TRP A 549 -9.72 4.90 -5.69
CA TRP A 549 -8.60 5.70 -5.17
C TRP A 549 -7.59 6.09 -6.24
N VAL A 550 -7.19 7.37 -6.22
CA VAL A 550 -6.00 7.86 -6.92
C VAL A 550 -4.79 7.13 -6.36
N THR A 551 -4.07 6.43 -7.23
CA THR A 551 -2.92 5.60 -6.87
C THR A 551 -1.73 5.97 -7.74
N SER A 552 -0.53 5.95 -7.17
CA SER A 552 0.72 6.12 -7.90
C SER A 552 1.67 4.96 -7.64
N LEU A 553 2.43 4.58 -8.66
CA LEU A 553 3.62 3.75 -8.52
C LEU A 553 4.84 4.66 -8.64
N ASP A 554 5.84 4.45 -7.80
CA ASP A 554 7.08 5.22 -7.89
C ASP A 554 7.81 4.89 -9.22
N PRO A 555 8.15 5.88 -10.06
CA PRO A 555 8.77 5.63 -11.35
C PRO A 555 10.17 5.00 -11.29
N GLU A 556 10.94 5.26 -10.23
CA GLU A 556 12.30 4.72 -10.02
C GLU A 556 12.28 3.46 -9.14
N ARG A 557 11.22 3.29 -8.34
CA ARG A 557 11.02 2.20 -7.38
C ARG A 557 9.65 1.54 -7.59
N PRO A 558 9.41 0.84 -8.72
CA PRO A 558 8.08 0.36 -9.09
C PRO A 558 7.47 -0.65 -8.11
N HIS A 559 8.25 -1.17 -7.16
CA HIS A 559 7.77 -1.95 -6.03
C HIS A 559 6.98 -1.16 -4.99
N LEU A 560 7.05 0.17 -5.01
CA LEU A 560 6.44 1.07 -4.04
C LEU A 560 5.18 1.72 -4.61
N LEU A 561 4.05 1.46 -3.95
CA LEU A 561 2.76 2.08 -4.20
C LEU A 561 2.57 3.24 -3.22
N GLU A 562 2.08 4.38 -3.71
CA GLU A 562 1.70 5.55 -2.92
C GLU A 562 0.20 5.85 -3.05
N VAL A 563 -0.46 6.05 -1.91
CA VAL A 563 -1.84 6.53 -1.81
C VAL A 563 -1.94 7.53 -0.66
N ARG A 564 -2.60 8.66 -0.94
CA ARG A 564 -2.93 9.66 0.07
C ARG A 564 -4.44 9.92 0.07
N ARG A 565 -5.07 9.73 1.23
CA ARG A 565 -6.52 9.83 1.38
C ARG A 565 -6.88 11.14 2.07
N GLY A 566 -7.94 11.80 1.62
CA GLY A 566 -8.44 13.01 2.27
C GLY A 566 -9.48 13.73 1.44
N ASN A 567 -10.11 14.74 2.05
CA ASN A 567 -11.28 15.50 1.57
C ASN A 567 -12.57 14.69 1.34
N ALA A 568 -12.46 13.48 0.80
CA ALA A 568 -13.54 12.54 0.53
C ALA A 568 -12.99 11.11 0.42
N GLY A 569 -13.88 10.14 0.24
CA GLY A 569 -13.56 8.72 0.16
C GLY A 569 -13.53 8.02 1.52
N SER A 570 -14.18 6.85 1.63
CA SER A 570 -14.32 6.12 2.90
C SER A 570 -12.95 5.62 3.33
N ARG A 571 -12.43 6.09 4.48
CA ARG A 571 -11.00 6.01 4.79
C ARG A 571 -10.73 5.72 6.26
N SER A 572 -9.65 5.01 6.55
CA SER A 572 -9.18 4.70 7.90
C SER A 572 -8.24 5.76 8.47
N SER A 573 -7.70 6.63 7.61
CA SER A 573 -6.80 7.73 7.97
C SER A 573 -6.99 8.90 7.01
N ASP A 574 -6.62 10.10 7.46
CA ASP A 574 -6.65 11.32 6.66
C ASP A 574 -5.22 11.87 6.51
N SER A 575 -4.88 12.37 5.32
CA SER A 575 -3.65 13.11 5.09
C SER A 575 -3.74 14.48 5.77
N PRO A 576 -2.66 14.95 6.44
CA PRO A 576 -2.67 16.28 7.04
C PRO A 576 -2.96 17.39 6.00
N PRO A 577 -3.46 18.57 6.45
CA PRO A 577 -3.67 19.70 5.57
C PRO A 577 -2.41 20.04 4.75
N GLY A 578 -2.60 20.23 3.44
CA GLY A 578 -1.51 20.52 2.51
C GLY A 578 -0.72 19.30 2.01
N GLU A 579 -0.95 18.10 2.54
CA GLU A 579 -0.08 16.92 2.28
C GLU A 579 -0.74 15.85 1.41
N LEU A 580 -1.83 16.18 0.71
CA LEU A 580 -2.61 15.21 -0.08
C LEU A 580 -1.94 14.82 -1.40
N PHE A 581 -1.04 15.65 -1.94
CA PHE A 581 -0.37 15.37 -3.21
C PHE A 581 0.68 14.26 -3.04
N HIS A 582 0.62 13.26 -3.93
CA HIS A 582 1.56 12.15 -4.01
C HIS A 582 2.96 12.67 -4.34
N SER A 583 3.92 12.36 -3.49
CA SER A 583 5.33 12.72 -3.68
C SER A 583 5.96 12.11 -4.94
N THR A 584 5.55 10.89 -5.28
CA THR A 584 6.14 10.09 -6.38
C THR A 584 5.85 10.65 -7.76
N THR A 585 4.68 11.29 -7.93
CA THR A 585 4.17 11.67 -9.26
C THR A 585 3.51 13.06 -9.30
N GLY A 586 3.25 13.67 -8.15
CA GLY A 586 2.49 14.93 -8.05
C GLY A 586 1.00 14.79 -8.31
N GLU A 587 0.45 13.57 -8.25
CA GLU A 587 -0.99 13.35 -8.33
C GLU A 587 -1.68 13.90 -7.05
N PRO A 588 -2.85 14.55 -7.15
CA PRO A 588 -3.50 15.27 -6.04
C PRO A 588 -4.10 14.42 -4.91
N GLY A 589 -3.90 13.08 -4.91
CA GLY A 589 -4.50 12.15 -3.94
C GLY A 589 -6.04 12.16 -3.93
N GLY A 590 -6.65 11.40 -3.02
CA GLY A 590 -8.11 11.30 -2.90
C GLY A 590 -8.76 10.36 -3.93
N ILE A 591 -10.03 10.61 -4.28
CA ILE A 591 -10.82 9.74 -5.16
C ILE A 591 -10.83 10.20 -6.63
N TRP A 592 -10.80 9.27 -7.57
CA TRP A 592 -10.76 9.52 -9.02
C TRP A 592 -11.93 10.36 -9.52
N ARG A 593 -13.10 10.19 -8.92
CA ARG A 593 -14.32 10.93 -9.25
C ARG A 593 -14.14 12.44 -9.19
N HIS A 594 -13.34 12.95 -8.26
CA HIS A 594 -13.06 14.39 -8.13
C HIS A 594 -12.20 14.94 -9.27
N PHE A 595 -11.58 14.07 -10.07
CA PHE A 595 -10.76 14.41 -11.22
C PHE A 595 -11.42 14.04 -12.55
N GLY A 596 -12.74 13.81 -12.54
CA GLY A 596 -13.55 13.54 -13.73
C GLY A 596 -13.60 12.07 -14.16
N TYR A 597 -12.85 11.20 -13.47
CA TYR A 597 -12.86 9.75 -13.67
C TYR A 597 -13.93 9.12 -12.77
N VAL A 598 -15.17 9.16 -13.23
CA VAL A 598 -16.34 8.67 -12.49
C VAL A 598 -16.63 7.23 -12.93
N PRO A 599 -16.59 6.22 -12.05
CA PRO A 599 -16.77 4.82 -12.45
C PRO A 599 -18.05 4.57 -13.24
N GLN A 600 -19.16 5.23 -12.90
CA GLN A 600 -20.43 5.15 -13.63
C GLN A 600 -20.29 5.45 -15.12
N ARG A 601 -19.43 6.41 -15.50
CA ARG A 601 -19.17 6.75 -16.92
C ARG A 601 -18.43 5.64 -17.66
N LEU A 602 -17.59 4.90 -16.94
CA LEU A 602 -16.69 3.91 -17.50
C LEU A 602 -17.34 2.53 -17.54
N VAL A 603 -17.96 2.12 -16.43
CA VAL A 603 -18.47 0.77 -16.21
C VAL A 603 -19.97 0.73 -15.88
N GLY A 604 -20.69 1.85 -15.98
CA GLY A 604 -22.15 1.91 -15.79
C GLY A 604 -22.60 1.97 -14.33
N VAL A 605 -21.78 1.50 -13.40
CA VAL A 605 -22.00 1.56 -11.95
C VAL A 605 -20.81 2.17 -11.22
N GLY A 606 -21.00 2.61 -9.99
CA GLY A 606 -19.91 3.00 -9.09
C GLY A 606 -20.36 2.99 -7.63
N VAL A 607 -19.39 2.97 -6.71
CA VAL A 607 -19.61 2.73 -5.28
C VAL A 607 -20.72 3.61 -4.69
N THR A 608 -21.57 2.99 -3.88
CA THR A 608 -22.69 3.64 -3.21
C THR A 608 -22.72 3.38 -1.72
N ALA A 609 -22.26 2.21 -1.28
CA ALA A 609 -22.28 1.83 0.12
C ALA A 609 -21.25 0.74 0.41
N LEU A 610 -20.85 0.70 1.68
CA LEU A 610 -19.94 -0.29 2.25
C LEU A 610 -20.59 -0.84 3.51
N GLY A 611 -20.40 -2.13 3.80
CA GLY A 611 -20.98 -2.74 4.99
C GLY A 611 -20.47 -4.15 5.28
N GLY A 612 -20.53 -4.53 6.56
CA GLY A 612 -20.15 -5.86 7.03
C GLY A 612 -21.31 -6.77 7.42
N GLY A 613 -22.56 -6.38 7.13
CA GLY A 613 -23.73 -7.20 7.40
C GLY A 613 -23.90 -8.35 6.40
N SER A 614 -24.98 -9.10 6.56
CA SER A 614 -25.34 -10.19 5.64
C SER A 614 -25.44 -9.68 4.19
N ALA A 615 -24.83 -10.43 3.27
CA ALA A 615 -25.00 -10.20 1.85
C ALA A 615 -26.38 -10.68 1.39
N CYS A 616 -26.80 -10.28 0.20
CA CYS A 616 -28.08 -10.66 -0.38
C CYS A 616 -27.95 -11.06 -1.86
N GLY A 617 -29.07 -11.44 -2.48
CA GLY A 617 -29.13 -11.73 -3.92
C GLY A 617 -29.62 -10.53 -4.74
N TYR A 618 -29.80 -10.73 -6.04
CA TYR A 618 -30.38 -9.75 -6.96
C TYR A 618 -31.75 -10.20 -7.45
N ARG A 619 -32.63 -9.23 -7.69
CA ARG A 619 -33.87 -9.40 -8.42
C ARG A 619 -33.79 -8.69 -9.77
N ARG A 620 -34.23 -9.39 -10.81
CA ARG A 620 -34.34 -8.87 -12.17
C ARG A 620 -35.29 -7.66 -12.22
N LEU A 621 -34.93 -6.68 -13.04
CA LEU A 621 -35.71 -5.49 -13.38
C LEU A 621 -36.26 -5.61 -14.81
N GLU A 622 -37.07 -4.63 -15.22
CA GLU A 622 -37.74 -4.62 -16.54
C GLU A 622 -36.76 -4.73 -17.71
N ASP A 623 -35.62 -4.03 -17.65
CA ASP A 623 -34.61 -4.08 -18.71
C ASP A 623 -33.97 -5.47 -18.91
N SER A 624 -34.05 -6.37 -17.92
CA SER A 624 -33.59 -7.76 -18.08
C SER A 624 -34.37 -8.55 -19.13
N PHE A 625 -35.58 -8.09 -19.47
CA PHE A 625 -36.45 -8.71 -20.48
C PHE A 625 -36.30 -8.06 -21.86
N HIS A 626 -35.54 -6.95 -21.95
CA HIS A 626 -35.24 -6.29 -23.20
C HIS A 626 -34.54 -7.28 -24.15
N PRO A 627 -34.89 -7.34 -25.46
CA PRO A 627 -34.30 -8.30 -26.40
C PRO A 627 -32.77 -8.29 -26.43
N ALA A 628 -32.15 -7.12 -26.23
CA ALA A 628 -30.70 -6.99 -26.18
C ALA A 628 -30.05 -7.63 -24.95
N ALA A 629 -30.78 -7.86 -23.85
CA ALA A 629 -30.28 -8.46 -22.62
C ALA A 629 -30.70 -9.93 -22.42
N GLN A 630 -31.62 -10.46 -23.24
CA GLN A 630 -32.17 -11.81 -23.06
C GLN A 630 -31.09 -12.90 -22.97
N PHE A 631 -29.99 -12.74 -23.70
CA PHE A 631 -28.89 -13.71 -23.67
C PHE A 631 -28.29 -13.86 -22.26
N ILE A 632 -28.27 -12.78 -21.45
CA ILE A 632 -27.67 -12.77 -20.11
C ILE A 632 -28.41 -13.74 -19.19
N PHE A 633 -29.74 -13.78 -19.31
CA PHE A 633 -30.64 -14.54 -18.43
C PHE A 633 -31.09 -15.87 -19.05
N GLU A 634 -30.44 -16.36 -20.11
CA GLU A 634 -30.73 -17.69 -20.66
C GLU A 634 -30.53 -18.77 -19.59
N GLY A 635 -31.61 -19.50 -19.26
CA GLY A 635 -31.62 -20.53 -18.23
C GLY A 635 -31.84 -20.02 -16.80
N ILE A 636 -32.20 -18.75 -16.63
CA ILE A 636 -32.58 -18.14 -15.34
C ILE A 636 -34.09 -17.90 -15.30
N GLY A 637 -34.74 -18.26 -14.20
CA GLY A 637 -36.17 -17.99 -14.01
C GLY A 637 -36.50 -16.49 -13.94
N ASP A 638 -37.73 -16.12 -14.26
CA ASP A 638 -38.17 -14.72 -14.23
C ASP A 638 -38.24 -14.16 -12.81
N ASP A 639 -38.70 -14.98 -11.86
CA ASP A 639 -38.80 -14.64 -10.43
C ASP A 639 -37.65 -15.23 -9.59
N GLU A 640 -36.65 -15.83 -10.23
CA GLU A 640 -35.51 -16.43 -9.55
C GLU A 640 -34.61 -15.35 -8.93
N ILE A 641 -34.24 -15.52 -7.65
CA ILE A 641 -33.27 -14.65 -7.00
C ILE A 641 -31.87 -15.09 -7.41
N ILE A 642 -31.08 -14.15 -7.92
CA ILE A 642 -29.74 -14.41 -8.40
C ILE A 642 -28.76 -14.28 -7.25
N GLY A 643 -28.07 -15.36 -6.90
CA GLY A 643 -26.99 -15.34 -5.92
C GLY A 643 -27.42 -15.04 -4.48
N ASP A 644 -28.54 -15.60 -4.00
CA ASP A 644 -28.87 -15.64 -2.55
C ASP A 644 -28.07 -16.72 -1.78
N PHE A 645 -26.84 -16.93 -2.21
CA PHE A 645 -25.86 -17.89 -1.71
C PHE A 645 -24.46 -17.36 -2.02
N GLY A 646 -23.43 -17.87 -1.33
CA GLY A 646 -22.04 -17.57 -1.64
C GLY A 646 -21.12 -17.73 -0.44
N TYR A 647 -19.82 -17.91 -0.70
CA TYR A 647 -18.81 -18.07 0.36
C TYR A 647 -18.50 -16.78 1.13
N ALA A 648 -18.88 -15.62 0.60
CA ALA A 648 -18.72 -14.33 1.26
C ALA A 648 -20.08 -13.82 1.78
N ALA A 649 -20.26 -13.81 3.10
CA ALA A 649 -21.45 -13.31 3.80
C ALA A 649 -22.81 -13.87 3.31
N GLY A 650 -22.82 -14.99 2.58
CA GLY A 650 -24.03 -15.72 2.17
C GLY A 650 -24.75 -15.22 0.92
N GLY A 651 -24.19 -14.30 0.13
CA GLY A 651 -24.89 -13.75 -1.05
C GLY A 651 -23.97 -13.01 -2.02
N ALA A 652 -24.44 -12.82 -3.25
CA ALA A 652 -23.67 -12.24 -4.37
C ALA A 652 -23.58 -10.71 -4.32
N ALA A 653 -24.49 -10.04 -3.63
CA ALA A 653 -24.52 -8.59 -3.42
C ALA A 653 -24.08 -8.28 -1.98
N GLY A 654 -22.89 -7.72 -1.78
CA GLY A 654 -22.40 -7.40 -0.43
C GLY A 654 -20.94 -6.97 -0.35
N ASP A 655 -20.50 -6.75 0.88
CA ASP A 655 -19.24 -6.10 1.28
C ASP A 655 -19.18 -4.63 0.83
N GLU A 656 -18.89 -4.39 -0.44
CA GLU A 656 -18.94 -3.06 -1.04
C GLU A 656 -19.65 -3.12 -2.38
N ILE A 657 -20.57 -2.18 -2.56
CA ILE A 657 -21.60 -2.26 -3.58
C ILE A 657 -21.68 -0.98 -4.40
N ASP A 658 -21.99 -1.15 -5.68
CA ASP A 658 -22.02 -0.10 -6.68
C ASP A 658 -23.43 0.03 -7.28
N ARG A 659 -23.82 1.26 -7.60
CA ARG A 659 -25.14 1.56 -8.18
C ARG A 659 -25.06 2.18 -9.57
N TYR A 660 -26.11 1.94 -10.35
CA TYR A 660 -26.45 2.69 -11.54
C TYR A 660 -26.88 4.12 -11.15
N ASP A 661 -26.34 5.14 -11.81
CA ASP A 661 -26.74 6.53 -11.56
C ASP A 661 -26.42 7.49 -12.74
N LEU A 662 -27.46 7.93 -13.44
CA LEU A 662 -27.34 8.89 -14.55
C LEU A 662 -26.74 10.23 -14.12
N THR A 663 -26.88 10.64 -12.87
CA THR A 663 -26.32 11.90 -12.38
C THR A 663 -24.80 11.86 -12.28
N PHE A 664 -24.24 10.66 -12.13
CA PHE A 664 -22.80 10.38 -12.17
C PHE A 664 -22.30 9.98 -13.56
N GLY A 665 -23.19 9.98 -14.54
CA GLY A 665 -22.84 9.82 -15.95
C GLY A 665 -22.84 8.39 -16.44
N THR A 666 -23.57 7.47 -15.79
CA THR A 666 -23.92 6.19 -16.42
C THR A 666 -24.44 6.46 -17.85
N PRO A 667 -23.93 5.76 -18.89
CA PRO A 667 -24.40 5.98 -20.25
C PRO A 667 -25.94 5.87 -20.35
N PRO A 668 -26.63 6.81 -21.02
CA PRO A 668 -28.10 6.83 -21.01
C PRO A 668 -28.79 5.60 -21.61
N HIS A 669 -28.09 4.86 -22.48
CA HIS A 669 -28.59 3.63 -23.10
C HIS A 669 -28.22 2.37 -22.31
N THR A 670 -27.67 2.51 -21.09
CA THR A 670 -27.38 1.39 -20.21
C THR A 670 -28.64 0.72 -19.72
N LEU A 671 -28.71 -0.60 -19.89
CA LEU A 671 -29.76 -1.45 -19.36
C LEU A 671 -29.49 -1.72 -17.88
N TRP A 672 -30.46 -1.38 -17.03
CA TRP A 672 -30.40 -1.65 -15.59
C TRP A 672 -31.12 -2.97 -15.29
N LEU A 673 -30.34 -4.05 -15.31
CA LEU A 673 -30.84 -5.41 -15.44
C LEU A 673 -31.39 -6.00 -14.16
N ALA A 674 -30.73 -5.76 -13.03
CA ALA A 674 -31.12 -6.30 -11.74
C ALA A 674 -30.65 -5.38 -10.61
N THR A 675 -31.27 -5.50 -9.44
CA THR A 675 -30.85 -4.79 -8.24
C THR A 675 -30.93 -5.71 -7.01
N SER A 676 -30.09 -5.45 -6.01
CA SER A 676 -30.04 -6.23 -4.77
C SER A 676 -31.41 -6.31 -4.08
N THR A 677 -31.70 -7.41 -3.37
CA THR A 677 -33.00 -7.61 -2.69
C THR A 677 -33.19 -6.77 -1.42
N GLY A 678 -32.17 -6.02 -1.01
CA GLY A 678 -32.21 -5.09 0.12
C GLY A 678 -31.15 -5.42 1.16
N PHE A 679 -30.62 -4.38 1.80
CA PHE A 679 -29.58 -4.48 2.82
C PHE A 679 -30.09 -4.03 4.18
N ASP A 680 -29.39 -4.48 5.23
CA ASP A 680 -29.61 -3.98 6.58
C ASP A 680 -28.85 -2.65 6.84
N ASN A 681 -28.95 -2.16 8.07
CA ASN A 681 -28.27 -0.92 8.48
C ASN A 681 -26.77 -1.11 8.79
N HIS A 682 -26.16 -2.27 8.56
CA HIS A 682 -24.70 -2.39 8.57
C HIS A 682 -24.08 -1.90 7.26
N TYR A 683 -24.88 -1.80 6.20
CA TYR A 683 -24.49 -1.13 4.97
C TYR A 683 -24.82 0.36 5.07
N GLN A 684 -23.79 1.18 4.96
CA GLN A 684 -23.88 2.64 5.10
C GLN A 684 -23.60 3.31 3.77
N PHE A 685 -24.44 4.29 3.42
CA PHE A 685 -24.28 5.11 2.24
C PHE A 685 -22.96 5.90 2.30
N VAL A 686 -22.26 6.01 1.18
CA VAL A 686 -20.95 6.67 1.11
C VAL A 686 -21.02 8.15 1.44
N HIS A 687 -20.11 8.61 2.30
CA HIS A 687 -20.07 10.01 2.76
C HIS A 687 -19.78 11.02 1.62
N GLU A 688 -19.07 10.65 0.55
CA GLU A 688 -18.83 11.55 -0.59
C GLU A 688 -20.10 11.88 -1.42
N ASP A 689 -21.17 11.09 -1.24
CA ASP A 689 -22.49 11.39 -1.80
C ASP A 689 -23.42 12.10 -0.81
N GLN A 690 -23.00 12.24 0.44
CA GLN A 690 -23.77 12.92 1.48
C GLN A 690 -23.36 14.39 1.59
N LEU A 691 -24.21 15.27 1.06
CA LEU A 691 -23.99 16.72 1.20
C LEU A 691 -24.21 17.24 2.63
N ASN A 692 -25.10 16.59 3.40
CA ASN A 692 -25.40 16.92 4.79
C ASN A 692 -25.48 15.63 5.62
N THR A 693 -24.90 15.65 6.81
CA THR A 693 -25.05 14.56 7.78
C THR A 693 -26.51 14.49 8.25
N ALA A 694 -27.17 13.36 8.00
CA ALA A 694 -28.58 13.13 8.34
C ALA A 694 -28.80 11.69 8.84
N PRO A 695 -29.85 11.41 9.64
CA PRO A 695 -30.23 10.03 9.97
C PRO A 695 -30.75 9.28 8.73
N GLY A 696 -30.92 7.95 8.86
CA GLY A 696 -31.53 7.12 7.82
C GLY A 696 -30.66 6.89 6.58
N GLN A 697 -29.33 6.81 6.76
CA GLN A 697 -28.37 6.56 5.67
C GLN A 697 -28.04 5.06 5.48
N GLY A 698 -28.62 4.18 6.29
CA GLY A 698 -28.40 2.74 6.22
C GLY A 698 -29.30 2.03 5.21
N GLY A 699 -28.99 0.76 4.93
CA GLY A 699 -29.69 -0.07 3.93
C GLY A 699 -31.20 -0.23 4.11
N CYS A 700 -31.71 -0.17 5.36
CA CYS A 700 -33.15 -0.28 5.61
C CYS A 700 -33.92 0.99 5.20
N ASP A 701 -33.25 2.15 5.20
CA ASP A 701 -33.90 3.46 5.09
C ASP A 701 -33.55 4.20 3.79
N ASN A 702 -32.37 3.93 3.23
CA ASN A 702 -31.84 4.63 2.06
C ASN A 702 -31.84 3.74 0.81
N SER A 703 -32.74 4.03 -0.13
CA SER A 703 -32.85 3.33 -1.43
C SER A 703 -31.61 3.43 -2.34
N LEU A 704 -30.63 4.27 -2.00
CA LEU A 704 -29.35 4.33 -2.71
C LEU A 704 -28.38 3.24 -2.25
N VAL A 705 -28.61 2.62 -1.10
CA VAL A 705 -27.82 1.48 -0.60
C VAL A 705 -28.31 0.21 -1.31
N ARG A 706 -27.77 -0.03 -2.50
CA ARG A 706 -28.10 -1.19 -3.34
C ARG A 706 -26.95 -1.53 -4.30
N ALA A 707 -26.87 -2.79 -4.70
CA ALA A 707 -25.99 -3.22 -5.78
C ALA A 707 -26.81 -3.32 -7.08
N ASP A 708 -26.30 -2.78 -8.18
CA ASP A 708 -26.99 -2.82 -9.48
C ASP A 708 -26.20 -3.61 -10.52
N MET A 709 -26.90 -4.46 -11.28
CA MET A 709 -26.35 -5.17 -12.44
C MET A 709 -26.70 -4.41 -13.72
N THR A 710 -25.70 -4.13 -14.57
CA THR A 710 -25.90 -3.32 -15.78
C THR A 710 -25.22 -3.90 -17.01
N TYR A 711 -25.77 -3.59 -18.19
CA TYR A 711 -25.15 -3.89 -19.48
C TYR A 711 -25.33 -2.74 -20.47
N PHE A 712 -24.29 -2.44 -21.23
CA PHE A 712 -24.39 -1.52 -22.37
C PHE A 712 -23.37 -1.83 -23.46
N ASP A 713 -23.79 -1.62 -24.71
CA ASP A 713 -22.88 -1.62 -25.85
C ASP A 713 -22.20 -0.26 -26.01
N ILE A 714 -21.01 -0.25 -26.59
CA ILE A 714 -20.28 0.96 -26.98
C ILE A 714 -20.19 0.98 -28.50
N HIS A 715 -20.41 2.16 -29.10
CA HIS A 715 -20.27 2.34 -30.54
C HIS A 715 -18.90 1.86 -31.01
N GLY A 716 -18.85 1.04 -32.06
CA GLY A 716 -17.61 0.40 -32.53
C GLY A 716 -17.45 -1.06 -32.08
N GLY A 717 -18.43 -1.64 -31.38
CA GLY A 717 -18.48 -3.07 -31.05
C GLY A 717 -17.90 -3.44 -29.69
N GLY A 718 -17.67 -2.43 -28.84
CA GLY A 718 -17.33 -2.60 -27.43
C GLY A 718 -18.59 -2.87 -26.60
N ALA A 719 -18.40 -3.35 -25.37
CA ALA A 719 -19.49 -3.62 -24.45
C ALA A 719 -19.00 -3.71 -23.00
N VAL A 720 -19.86 -3.38 -22.05
CA VAL A 720 -19.56 -3.49 -20.62
C VAL A 720 -20.69 -4.24 -19.95
N PHE A 721 -20.33 -5.25 -19.17
CA PHE A 721 -21.19 -5.89 -18.19
C PHE A 721 -20.65 -5.63 -16.79
N SER A 722 -21.52 -5.29 -15.84
CA SER A 722 -21.13 -4.99 -14.46
C SER A 722 -22.12 -5.55 -13.45
N VAL A 723 -21.60 -6.06 -12.34
CA VAL A 723 -22.38 -6.71 -11.27
C VAL A 723 -22.50 -5.83 -10.02
N GLY A 724 -21.55 -4.93 -9.82
CA GLY A 724 -21.58 -3.92 -8.76
C GLY A 724 -21.49 -4.46 -7.33
N SER A 725 -20.71 -5.53 -7.12
CA SER A 725 -20.53 -6.16 -5.80
C SER A 725 -19.23 -6.97 -5.74
N ILE A 726 -18.48 -6.79 -4.65
CA ILE A 726 -17.28 -7.60 -4.36
C ILE A 726 -17.65 -9.09 -4.23
N ASN A 727 -18.79 -9.39 -3.62
CA ASN A 727 -19.16 -10.77 -3.28
C ASN A 727 -19.54 -11.64 -4.48
N TRP A 728 -19.66 -11.09 -5.69
CA TRP A 728 -20.02 -11.85 -6.89
C TRP A 728 -19.09 -13.06 -7.10
N ALA A 729 -17.78 -12.88 -6.88
CA ALA A 729 -16.79 -13.95 -7.03
C ALA A 729 -17.02 -15.12 -6.04
N GLY A 730 -17.41 -14.83 -4.79
CA GLY A 730 -17.71 -15.85 -3.79
C GLY A 730 -18.96 -16.67 -4.12
N SER A 731 -19.95 -16.06 -4.78
CA SER A 731 -21.16 -16.76 -5.27
C SER A 731 -20.92 -17.48 -6.59
N LEU A 732 -19.97 -17.01 -7.40
CA LEU A 732 -19.60 -17.63 -8.66
C LEU A 732 -19.13 -19.08 -8.44
N ALA A 733 -18.27 -19.30 -7.45
CA ALA A 733 -17.72 -20.62 -7.13
C ALA A 733 -18.67 -21.54 -6.34
N TRP A 734 -19.81 -21.04 -5.88
CA TRP A 734 -20.75 -21.81 -5.08
C TRP A 734 -21.23 -23.06 -5.82
N ASN A 735 -21.40 -24.17 -5.09
CA ASN A 735 -21.93 -25.43 -5.64
C ASN A 735 -21.16 -25.91 -6.89
N ASP A 736 -19.82 -25.87 -6.83
CA ASP A 736 -18.90 -26.23 -7.93
C ASP A 736 -19.26 -25.53 -9.24
N TYR A 737 -19.56 -24.23 -9.16
CA TYR A 737 -19.92 -23.37 -10.29
C TYR A 737 -21.23 -23.77 -11.02
N ASP A 738 -22.05 -24.65 -10.43
CA ASP A 738 -23.41 -24.95 -10.94
C ASP A 738 -24.46 -24.13 -10.19
N ASN A 739 -24.58 -22.88 -10.61
CA ASN A 739 -25.48 -21.91 -10.00
C ASN A 739 -25.84 -20.78 -10.99
N ASN A 740 -26.77 -19.90 -10.61
CA ASN A 740 -27.25 -18.82 -11.49
C ASN A 740 -26.23 -17.68 -11.72
N VAL A 741 -25.35 -17.40 -10.76
CA VAL A 741 -24.25 -16.42 -10.88
C VAL A 741 -23.24 -16.88 -11.94
N ALA A 742 -22.86 -18.16 -11.91
CA ALA A 742 -22.01 -18.79 -12.92
C ALA A 742 -22.69 -18.81 -14.29
N ARG A 743 -23.97 -19.20 -14.37
CA ARG A 743 -24.75 -19.20 -15.62
C ARG A 743 -24.78 -17.83 -16.30
N ILE A 744 -25.06 -16.77 -15.54
CA ILE A 744 -25.08 -15.39 -16.06
C ILE A 744 -23.70 -14.99 -16.58
N SER A 745 -22.66 -15.26 -15.79
CA SER A 745 -21.28 -14.97 -16.18
C SER A 745 -20.90 -15.74 -17.46
N ASP A 746 -21.33 -17.00 -17.59
CA ASP A 746 -21.11 -17.85 -18.76
C ASP A 746 -21.76 -17.26 -20.01
N ASN A 747 -23.02 -16.89 -19.90
CA ASN A 747 -23.80 -16.29 -20.98
C ASN A 747 -23.15 -15.00 -21.48
N VAL A 748 -22.73 -14.14 -20.55
CA VAL A 748 -22.05 -12.88 -20.87
C VAL A 748 -20.72 -13.13 -21.56
N LEU A 749 -19.83 -13.94 -20.98
CA LEU A 749 -18.52 -14.18 -21.58
C LEU A 749 -18.64 -14.81 -22.98
N LYS A 750 -19.57 -15.77 -23.14
CA LYS A 750 -19.85 -16.38 -24.45
C LYS A 750 -20.28 -15.33 -25.48
N ARG A 751 -21.16 -14.40 -25.10
CA ARG A 751 -21.64 -13.33 -25.98
C ARG A 751 -20.56 -12.30 -26.30
N LEU A 752 -19.70 -11.98 -25.34
CA LEU A 752 -18.61 -11.02 -25.52
C LEU A 752 -17.43 -11.60 -26.31
N LEU A 753 -17.34 -12.93 -26.47
CA LEU A 753 -16.32 -13.57 -27.32
C LEU A 753 -16.74 -13.67 -28.79
N THR A 754 -18.04 -13.65 -29.09
CA THR A 754 -18.55 -13.68 -30.47
C THR A 754 -18.49 -12.29 -31.11
N GLU A 755 -18.18 -12.22 -32.40
CA GLU A 755 -18.35 -10.98 -33.18
C GLU A 755 -19.84 -10.76 -33.39
N CYS A 756 -20.36 -9.62 -32.95
CA CYS A 756 -21.70 -9.21 -33.34
C CYS A 756 -21.58 -8.19 -34.47
N ASP A 757 -22.15 -8.53 -35.63
CA ASP A 757 -22.44 -7.57 -36.68
C ASP A 757 -23.28 -6.43 -36.10
N SER A 758 -22.65 -5.28 -35.85
CA SER A 758 -23.26 -4.07 -35.33
C SER A 758 -24.24 -3.41 -36.32
N SER A 759 -24.48 -4.02 -37.48
CA SER A 759 -25.47 -3.57 -38.47
C SER A 759 -26.92 -3.93 -38.11
N ALA A 760 -27.14 -4.91 -37.23
CA ALA A 760 -28.49 -5.40 -36.93
C ALA A 760 -29.21 -4.62 -35.80
N ALA A 761 -28.50 -4.10 -34.80
CA ALA A 761 -29.13 -3.49 -33.62
C ALA A 761 -29.58 -2.03 -33.83
N LEU A 762 -28.92 -1.28 -34.72
CA LEU A 762 -29.24 0.15 -34.95
C LEU A 762 -30.41 0.37 -35.93
N SER A 763 -30.85 -0.64 -36.68
CA SER A 763 -31.97 -0.51 -37.62
C SER A 763 -33.35 -0.68 -36.96
N ALA A 764 -33.43 -1.21 -35.73
CA ALA A 764 -34.68 -1.42 -35.02
C ALA A 764 -35.19 -0.19 -34.25
N GLY A 765 -34.33 0.80 -33.97
CA GLY A 765 -34.68 2.00 -33.19
C GLY A 765 -35.18 3.20 -34.01
N ALA A 766 -34.96 3.21 -35.33
CA ALA A 766 -35.36 4.33 -36.20
C ALA A 766 -36.80 4.22 -36.76
N GLY A 767 -37.49 3.10 -36.52
CA GLY A 767 -38.82 2.81 -37.10
C GLY A 767 -40.03 3.11 -36.21
N ALA A 768 -39.85 3.57 -34.97
CA ALA A 768 -40.93 3.74 -33.99
C ALA A 768 -41.24 5.21 -33.62
N MET A 769 -40.74 6.17 -34.40
CA MET A 769 -41.12 7.58 -34.31
C MET A 769 -41.67 8.08 -35.65
N GLU A 770 -42.72 7.43 -36.15
CA GLU A 770 -43.64 8.00 -37.14
C GLU A 770 -44.92 7.16 -37.16
N THR A 771 -45.82 7.41 -36.19
CA THR A 771 -47.30 7.41 -36.35
C THR A 771 -47.98 7.89 -35.08
#